data_AF-M5UEU1-F1
#
_entry.id   AF-M5UEU1-F1
#
_cell.length_a   1.000
_cell.length_b   1.000
_cell.length_c   1.000
_cell.angle_alpha   90.00
_cell.angle_beta   90.00
_cell.angle_gamma   90.00
#
_symmetry.space_group_name_H-M   'P 1'
#
loop_
_entity.id
_entity.type
_entity.pdbx_description
1 polymer ?
#
loop_
_entity_poly.entity_id
_entity_poly.type
_entity_poly.pdbx_seq_one_letter_code
_entity_poly.pdbx_strand_id
1 'polypeptide(L)'
;MVLHRCKTAFRFSSNMHPSSQSTRLSAWTFASLWGALAALLCVPVAGQNVGFGPPALATASVNAASGQPYGIATIEIPLRNPVLGDGPPPLSLVESPAPTFFPVSKNIQSRAARLPSETPLPRLGRGRLLNRVGNLIREIAGGEESRVQTVARRITFLFEGDQPFSVQLVDRNGAVGTFQIRPSNDTNLQRTLVSAWWADFTANAKSQIDATDTPPWVQTYLVGMLSGRFGLPLPDWYGRSDDEEENDDPLLMTLSWIGGAAKVSDRVFASAAAGRDLDAVQASTTTDVAAIPLPAPIAWQPTIQPLDPSAPEPEIEPLAEHVPPECFYIRYGKFENYLWFQDLTDEYGGDISRMVTLSGLSNDGSERLTKQLGIQMTAMGRMLGPSIITDQAIIGRDLYMQDGAAMGVVFEPTNAFLLRSSLNNDRTTLANSSDQITLKNVQLENGEGTLMRSTDNSVRSYMVEHDGYICITNCKMIAERFLEVGRTGESLGKTDAFRFARTLHPLSLDDTIFAYFSPEMLQGLLSPQYLIELRRRMQSEADIALVHLARAAAASHSSAVSDNNPPLRDIEPLVAAGYLPVGFGERPDGTGVFTIGDRVLDTRRGARGTFLPIPDSPVESVTATEAQWFAEIADAYSQQFRSFDPIFVGVKRELIEPLANPDGSPGESGTELRERLIVHAEVAPWQPESYGWWAEQLGPPTPVSIRFAPDDIVALQAHVTNDTLGPPTHLFAGIKDSHPPQPEAFDGILGSYQALKTLPGYLGAWPFPGTLDRLPLGLGRGQPVGPNMSRLLGGIYRYTGGEFSILSFQPDLLAQTVPLLAAEEVSDSAQLRAHIGNLKGSQLEGWVNEFLYQRASATSAAGAEFLATLSSQLGNAPEKRTPEDVLEQAKLILGGDVQCALGGTYRPLPALAGSTGKTHWVSTAWGDGNLAPPTLPPAEYQAPIMQWFRGADATVTQYENRLVADAVIEIARVRPNPSDGL
;
A
#
# COMPACT_ATOMS: atom_id res chain seq x y z
N MET A 1 9.42 0.64 -10.96
CA MET A 1 8.59 -0.53 -10.58
C MET A 1 9.18 -1.89 -10.93
N VAL A 2 9.99 -2.05 -12.00
CA VAL A 2 10.61 -3.35 -12.37
C VAL A 2 11.87 -3.71 -11.55
N LEU A 3 12.60 -2.73 -11.00
CA LEU A 3 13.86 -2.98 -10.27
C LEU A 3 13.69 -3.52 -8.83
N HIS A 4 12.49 -3.48 -8.25
CA HIS A 4 12.29 -3.86 -6.84
C HIS A 4 12.15 -5.39 -6.63
N ARG A 5 11.69 -6.14 -7.64
CA ARG A 5 11.45 -7.60 -7.52
C ARG A 5 12.60 -8.51 -8.00
N CYS A 6 13.75 -7.96 -8.41
CA CYS A 6 14.91 -8.77 -8.84
C CYS A 6 15.89 -9.14 -7.70
N LYS A 7 15.69 -8.69 -6.46
CA LYS A 7 16.67 -8.82 -5.37
C LYS A 7 16.77 -10.23 -4.74
N THR A 8 15.75 -11.07 -4.85
CA THR A 8 15.64 -12.31 -4.05
C THR A 8 16.50 -13.49 -4.54
N ALA A 9 17.34 -13.33 -5.57
CA ALA A 9 18.14 -14.44 -6.14
C ALA A 9 19.64 -14.43 -5.79
N PHE A 10 20.15 -13.44 -5.02
CA PHE A 10 21.59 -13.29 -4.81
C PHE A 10 22.02 -12.95 -3.38
N ARG A 11 22.40 -13.97 -2.60
CA ARG A 11 23.75 -14.09 -2.01
C ARG A 11 23.97 -15.41 -1.27
N PHE A 12 25.10 -16.04 -1.57
CA PHE A 12 25.64 -17.20 -0.87
C PHE A 12 26.58 -16.75 0.26
N SER A 13 26.55 -17.51 1.35
CA SER A 13 27.35 -17.36 2.56
C SER A 13 28.86 -17.26 2.31
N SER A 14 29.51 -16.38 3.04
CA SER A 14 30.93 -16.46 3.32
C SER A 14 31.19 -16.12 4.78
N ASN A 15 31.49 -17.13 5.60
CA ASN A 15 32.49 -17.00 6.65
C ASN A 15 33.16 -18.35 6.91
N MET A 16 34.46 -18.39 6.64
CA MET A 16 35.36 -19.51 6.86
C MET A 16 35.71 -19.62 8.35
N HIS A 17 35.71 -20.86 8.85
CA HIS A 17 36.40 -21.31 10.06
C HIS A 17 37.94 -21.16 9.95
N PRO A 18 38.67 -21.24 11.09
CA PRO A 18 39.33 -22.52 11.40
C PRO A 18 39.45 -22.88 12.90
N SER A 19 39.33 -24.19 13.18
CA SER A 19 40.18 -25.02 14.08
C SER A 19 39.99 -24.88 15.62
N SER A 20 40.07 -25.91 16.47
CA SER A 20 40.42 -27.34 16.39
C SER A 20 40.14 -28.06 17.73
N GLN A 21 40.17 -29.41 17.68
CA GLN A 21 40.37 -30.41 18.76
C GLN A 21 39.15 -30.88 19.57
N SER A 22 38.94 -32.17 19.89
CA SER A 22 39.50 -33.47 19.44
C SER A 22 38.68 -34.61 20.09
N THR A 23 38.45 -35.70 19.33
CA THR A 23 38.41 -37.14 19.70
C THR A 23 37.73 -37.69 20.98
N ARG A 24 36.91 -38.76 20.82
CA ARG A 24 37.17 -40.20 21.15
C ARG A 24 35.86 -41.04 21.08
N LEU A 25 35.81 -42.14 20.30
CA LEU A 25 35.75 -43.59 20.67
C LEU A 25 34.46 -44.01 21.43
N SER A 26 33.80 -45.17 21.28
CA SER A 26 33.98 -46.43 20.54
C SER A 26 32.73 -47.31 20.74
N ALA A 27 32.61 -48.40 19.95
CA ALA A 27 31.58 -49.43 19.90
C ALA A 27 31.32 -50.24 21.20
N TRP A 28 30.34 -51.17 21.13
CA TRP A 28 30.07 -52.46 21.83
C TRP A 28 28.53 -52.63 21.96
N THR A 29 27.80 -53.75 21.81
CA THR A 29 28.05 -55.17 21.48
C THR A 29 26.69 -55.85 21.15
N PHE A 30 26.76 -57.00 20.50
CA PHE A 30 25.73 -57.92 19.99
C PHE A 30 24.92 -58.73 21.03
N ALA A 31 23.90 -59.45 20.51
CA ALA A 31 23.23 -60.67 21.01
C ALA A 31 21.93 -60.49 21.83
N SER A 32 20.85 -61.26 21.67
CA SER A 32 20.44 -62.34 20.74
C SER A 32 19.07 -62.81 21.22
N LEU A 33 18.12 -63.13 20.32
CA LEU A 33 17.27 -64.33 20.45
C LEU A 33 16.47 -64.57 19.17
N TRP A 34 17.00 -65.51 18.41
CA TRP A 34 16.32 -66.28 17.39
C TRP A 34 15.42 -67.35 18.03
N GLY A 35 14.26 -67.61 17.43
CA GLY A 35 13.43 -68.75 17.75
C GLY A 35 12.38 -68.97 16.66
N ALA A 36 12.65 -69.95 15.80
CA ALA A 36 11.77 -70.58 14.80
C ALA A 36 11.88 -70.07 13.35
N LEU A 37 12.91 -70.58 12.68
CA LEU A 37 12.90 -70.86 11.25
C LEU A 37 12.42 -72.31 11.04
N ALA A 38 11.80 -72.57 9.89
CA ALA A 38 11.58 -73.87 9.25
C ALA A 38 10.35 -74.69 9.67
N ALA A 39 9.26 -74.50 8.92
CA ALA A 39 8.46 -75.61 8.44
C ALA A 39 7.93 -75.32 7.03
N LEU A 40 8.39 -76.14 6.09
CA LEU A 40 7.72 -76.58 4.86
C LEU A 40 7.67 -75.68 3.62
N LEU A 41 8.55 -76.03 2.69
CA LEU A 41 8.34 -75.96 1.24
C LEU A 41 7.16 -76.86 0.80
N CYS A 42 6.45 -76.36 -0.24
CA CYS A 42 5.71 -77.06 -1.30
C CYS A 42 4.18 -77.34 -1.19
N VAL A 43 3.48 -76.87 -2.24
CA VAL A 43 2.22 -77.32 -2.91
C VAL A 43 0.87 -76.78 -2.37
N PRO A 44 -0.19 -76.54 -3.20
CA PRO A 44 -0.32 -75.91 -4.52
C PRO A 44 -1.34 -74.73 -4.52
N VAL A 45 -1.51 -74.10 -5.69
CA VAL A 45 -2.58 -73.15 -6.03
C VAL A 45 -3.97 -73.75 -5.80
N ALA A 46 -4.80 -73.08 -5.00
CA ALA A 46 -6.26 -73.19 -5.04
C ALA A 46 -6.83 -71.77 -5.07
N GLY A 47 -7.50 -71.43 -6.17
CA GLY A 47 -8.19 -70.15 -6.32
C GLY A 47 -9.29 -70.03 -5.29
N GLN A 48 -9.15 -69.08 -4.36
CA GLN A 48 -10.27 -68.50 -3.65
C GLN A 48 -10.54 -67.14 -4.26
N ASN A 49 -11.68 -67.05 -4.96
CA ASN A 49 -12.36 -65.79 -5.21
C ASN A 49 -12.63 -65.14 -3.85
N VAL A 50 -11.73 -64.27 -3.40
CA VAL A 50 -12.09 -63.25 -2.41
C VAL A 50 -12.90 -62.23 -3.20
N GLY A 51 -14.22 -62.35 -3.09
CA GLY A 51 -15.11 -61.31 -3.55
C GLY A 51 -14.67 -59.99 -2.92
N PHE A 52 -14.33 -59.01 -3.76
CA PHE A 52 -14.30 -57.62 -3.34
C PHE A 52 -15.72 -57.29 -2.87
N GLY A 53 -15.94 -57.34 -1.55
CA GLY A 53 -17.06 -56.63 -0.98
C GLY A 53 -16.94 -55.16 -1.39
N PRO A 54 -18.04 -54.47 -1.72
CA PRO A 54 -17.99 -53.04 -1.98
C PRO A 54 -17.31 -52.35 -0.79
N PRO A 55 -16.43 -51.35 -1.01
CA PRO A 55 -15.87 -50.59 0.11
C PRO A 55 -17.02 -50.05 0.95
N ALA A 56 -16.97 -50.29 2.26
CA ALA A 56 -17.95 -49.78 3.20
C ALA A 56 -18.18 -48.29 2.94
N LEU A 57 -19.45 -47.87 2.87
CA LEU A 57 -19.84 -46.47 2.71
C LEU A 57 -19.11 -45.63 3.76
N ALA A 58 -18.13 -44.84 3.33
CA ALA A 58 -17.42 -43.93 4.22
C ALA A 58 -18.43 -42.90 4.71
N THR A 59 -18.90 -43.09 5.94
CA THR A 59 -19.93 -42.27 6.56
C THR A 59 -19.24 -41.01 7.09
N ALA A 60 -19.85 -39.84 6.91
CA ALA A 60 -19.28 -38.59 7.41
C ALA A 60 -19.01 -38.70 8.92
N SER A 61 -17.86 -38.20 9.37
CA SER A 61 -17.50 -38.18 10.78
C SER A 61 -17.84 -36.82 11.39
N VAL A 62 -18.46 -36.83 12.57
CA VAL A 62 -18.85 -35.63 13.31
C VAL A 62 -18.28 -35.75 14.71
N ASN A 63 -17.38 -34.85 15.07
CA ASN A 63 -16.80 -34.74 16.41
C ASN A 63 -17.16 -33.39 17.00
N ALA A 64 -17.62 -33.36 18.26
CA ALA A 64 -17.96 -32.12 18.94
C ALA A 64 -17.60 -32.18 20.42
N ALA A 65 -17.04 -31.10 20.93
CA ALA A 65 -16.70 -30.94 22.34
C ALA A 65 -17.26 -29.61 22.88
N SER A 66 -17.85 -29.65 24.08
CA SER A 66 -18.31 -28.44 24.78
C SER A 66 -17.14 -27.65 25.36
N GLY A 67 -17.29 -26.34 25.53
CA GLY A 67 -16.22 -25.48 26.01
C GLY A 67 -16.67 -24.09 26.47
N GLN A 68 -15.79 -23.39 27.16
CA GLN A 68 -15.93 -21.99 27.54
C GLN A 68 -14.73 -21.22 26.96
N PRO A 69 -14.93 -20.10 26.22
CA PRO A 69 -16.21 -19.45 25.91
C PRO A 69 -17.04 -20.18 24.84
N TYR A 70 -16.45 -21.04 24.01
CA TYR A 70 -17.14 -21.77 22.94
C TYR A 70 -16.86 -23.28 22.98
N GLY A 71 -17.85 -24.06 22.54
CA GLY A 71 -17.66 -25.43 22.07
C GLY A 71 -17.09 -25.44 20.65
N ILE A 72 -16.58 -26.59 20.21
CA ILE A 72 -15.99 -26.78 18.87
C ILE A 72 -16.51 -28.06 18.23
N ALA A 73 -16.87 -27.96 16.95
CA ALA A 73 -17.35 -29.10 16.16
C ALA A 73 -16.59 -29.20 14.83
N THR A 74 -16.27 -30.43 14.43
CA THR A 74 -15.67 -30.75 13.13
C THR A 74 -16.53 -31.79 12.43
N ILE A 75 -16.88 -31.50 11.17
CA ILE A 75 -17.55 -32.42 10.26
C ILE A 75 -16.58 -32.74 9.12
N GLU A 76 -16.28 -34.02 8.92
CA GLU A 76 -15.44 -34.48 7.80
C GLU A 76 -16.23 -35.43 6.90
N ILE A 77 -16.34 -35.04 5.63
CA ILE A 77 -17.08 -35.74 4.59
C ILE A 77 -16.07 -36.36 3.61
N PRO A 78 -15.84 -37.68 3.64
CA PRO A 78 -14.98 -38.33 2.66
C PRO A 78 -15.61 -38.27 1.26
N LEU A 79 -14.79 -37.99 0.25
CA LEU A 79 -15.21 -37.98 -1.15
C LEU A 79 -15.26 -39.41 -1.68
N ARG A 80 -16.37 -39.76 -2.34
CA ARG A 80 -16.53 -41.08 -2.97
C ARG A 80 -15.45 -41.35 -4.03
N ASN A 81 -15.10 -40.31 -4.79
CA ASN A 81 -14.04 -40.33 -5.79
C ASN A 81 -13.07 -39.18 -5.47
N PRO A 82 -11.79 -39.45 -5.18
CA PRO A 82 -10.80 -38.40 -5.00
C PRO A 82 -10.69 -37.52 -6.24
N VAL A 83 -10.61 -36.21 -6.05
CA VAL A 83 -10.52 -35.22 -7.13
C VAL A 83 -9.09 -34.71 -7.22
N LEU A 84 -8.47 -34.79 -8.40
CA LEU A 84 -7.13 -34.23 -8.63
C LEU A 84 -7.18 -32.69 -8.63
N GLY A 85 -6.24 -32.03 -7.97
CA GLY A 85 -6.16 -30.56 -7.90
C GLY A 85 -7.04 -29.93 -6.82
N ASP A 86 -7.57 -28.73 -7.10
CA ASP A 86 -8.22 -27.81 -6.13
C ASP A 86 -9.45 -28.35 -5.39
N GLY A 87 -9.95 -29.52 -5.80
CA GLY A 87 -11.03 -30.22 -5.10
C GLY A 87 -12.39 -29.51 -5.21
N PRO A 88 -13.40 -30.01 -4.50
CA PRO A 88 -14.74 -29.42 -4.52
C PRO A 88 -14.78 -28.03 -3.86
N PRO A 89 -15.84 -27.23 -4.10
CA PRO A 89 -16.02 -25.91 -3.49
C PRO A 89 -15.96 -25.97 -1.95
N PRO A 90 -15.60 -24.88 -1.25
CA PRO A 90 -15.62 -24.85 0.21
C PRO A 90 -17.03 -25.10 0.76
N LEU A 91 -17.11 -25.74 1.92
CA LEU A 91 -18.34 -25.95 2.67
C LEU A 91 -18.71 -24.68 3.44
N SER A 92 -20.01 -24.45 3.62
CA SER A 92 -20.56 -23.44 4.51
C SER A 92 -21.72 -24.00 5.34
N LEU A 93 -22.01 -23.33 6.46
CA LEU A 93 -23.09 -23.68 7.38
C LEU A 93 -24.36 -22.90 7.00
N VAL A 94 -25.51 -23.54 7.16
CA VAL A 94 -26.86 -22.94 7.11
C VAL A 94 -27.43 -22.85 8.53
N GLU A 95 -28.39 -21.92 8.73
CA GLU A 95 -29.13 -21.64 9.95
C GLU A 95 -29.18 -22.84 10.90
N SER A 96 -28.61 -22.64 12.09
CA SER A 96 -28.58 -23.63 13.14
C SER A 96 -29.37 -23.12 14.35
N PRO A 97 -30.06 -24.00 15.10
CA PRO A 97 -30.71 -23.61 16.35
C PRO A 97 -29.73 -23.10 17.41
N ALA A 98 -28.46 -23.49 17.31
CA ALA A 98 -27.37 -23.01 18.13
C ALA A 98 -26.50 -22.03 17.32
N PRO A 99 -26.11 -20.87 17.87
CA PRO A 99 -25.23 -19.94 17.19
C PRO A 99 -23.86 -20.57 16.89
N THR A 100 -23.42 -20.48 15.64
CA THR A 100 -22.14 -21.03 15.14
C THR A 100 -21.23 -19.92 14.62
N PHE A 101 -19.92 -20.03 14.88
CA PHE A 101 -18.95 -18.97 14.65
C PHE A 101 -17.66 -19.48 13.99
N PHE A 102 -16.98 -18.57 13.27
CA PHE A 102 -15.66 -18.78 12.65
C PHE A 102 -15.49 -20.11 11.90
N PRO A 103 -16.39 -20.45 10.96
CA PRO A 103 -16.28 -21.68 10.20
C PRO A 103 -15.05 -21.66 9.27
N VAL A 104 -14.25 -22.72 9.32
CA VAL A 104 -13.12 -22.95 8.42
C VAL A 104 -13.38 -24.21 7.62
N SER A 105 -13.48 -24.07 6.30
CA SER A 105 -13.57 -25.19 5.36
C SER A 105 -12.20 -25.52 4.78
N LYS A 106 -11.86 -26.81 4.72
CA LYS A 106 -10.60 -27.32 4.17
C LYS A 106 -10.82 -28.57 3.32
N ASN A 107 -10.19 -28.60 2.15
CA ASN A 107 -10.08 -29.80 1.34
C ASN A 107 -8.92 -30.66 1.87
N ILE A 108 -9.23 -31.87 2.34
CA ILE A 108 -8.23 -32.82 2.83
C ILE A 108 -7.61 -33.51 1.64
N GLN A 109 -6.30 -33.32 1.51
CA GLN A 109 -5.53 -33.72 0.36
C GLN A 109 -4.57 -34.88 0.70
N SER A 110 -4.44 -35.85 -0.22
CA SER A 110 -3.49 -36.94 -0.13
C SER A 110 -2.66 -37.04 -1.41
N ARG A 111 -1.45 -37.58 -1.33
CA ARG A 111 -0.64 -37.87 -2.51
C ARG A 111 -1.30 -39.00 -3.33
N ALA A 112 -1.61 -38.76 -4.61
CA ALA A 112 -2.17 -39.78 -5.49
C ALA A 112 -1.16 -40.92 -5.71
N ALA A 113 -1.66 -42.16 -5.73
CA ALA A 113 -0.84 -43.34 -6.03
C ALA A 113 -0.36 -43.30 -7.49
N ARG A 114 0.93 -43.59 -7.72
CA ARG A 114 1.49 -43.73 -9.08
C ARG A 114 0.88 -44.97 -9.76
N LEU A 115 0.45 -44.82 -11.02
CA LEU A 115 0.25 -45.98 -11.91
C LEU A 115 1.63 -46.60 -12.23
N PRO A 116 1.78 -47.95 -12.19
CA PRO A 116 3.05 -48.62 -12.43
C PRO A 116 3.32 -48.77 -13.93
N SER A 117 3.56 -47.67 -14.63
CA SER A 117 4.14 -47.71 -15.97
C SER A 117 4.63 -46.33 -16.37
N GLU A 118 5.88 -46.03 -16.01
CA GLU A 118 6.78 -45.23 -16.83
C GLU A 118 8.21 -45.49 -16.33
N THR A 119 9.01 -46.01 -17.24
CA THR A 119 10.36 -46.57 -17.08
C THR A 119 11.32 -45.62 -16.35
N PRO A 120 12.20 -46.11 -15.46
CA PRO A 120 13.21 -45.26 -14.84
C PRO A 120 14.24 -44.84 -15.88
N LEU A 121 14.40 -43.53 -16.07
CA LEU A 121 15.52 -42.96 -16.83
C LEU A 121 16.86 -43.42 -16.21
N PRO A 122 17.89 -43.69 -17.04
CA PRO A 122 19.17 -44.20 -16.55
C PRO A 122 19.88 -43.17 -15.67
N ARG A 123 20.53 -43.66 -14.60
CA ARG A 123 21.31 -42.84 -13.66
C ARG A 123 22.52 -42.22 -14.36
N LEU A 124 22.48 -40.91 -14.62
CA LEU A 124 23.61 -40.10 -15.07
C LEU A 124 24.50 -39.67 -13.88
N GLY A 125 25.81 -39.55 -14.14
CA GLY A 125 26.90 -39.57 -13.17
C GLY A 125 27.04 -38.38 -12.20
N ARG A 126 27.82 -38.63 -11.14
CA ARG A 126 28.06 -37.79 -9.95
C ARG A 126 28.87 -36.51 -10.22
N GLY A 127 28.23 -35.48 -10.77
CA GLY A 127 28.80 -34.13 -10.90
C GLY A 127 27.89 -33.05 -10.31
N ARG A 128 28.43 -32.16 -9.44
CA ARG A 128 27.68 -31.10 -8.73
C ARG A 128 26.98 -30.07 -9.64
N LEU A 129 27.42 -29.94 -10.90
CA LEU A 129 26.79 -29.08 -11.92
C LEU A 129 25.60 -29.76 -12.62
N LEU A 130 25.64 -31.08 -12.80
CA LEU A 130 24.57 -31.83 -13.48
C LEU A 130 23.38 -32.12 -12.55
N ASN A 131 23.54 -32.05 -11.23
CA ASN A 131 22.40 -32.07 -10.31
C ASN A 131 21.53 -30.80 -10.42
N ARG A 132 22.11 -29.65 -10.78
CA ARG A 132 21.34 -28.41 -11.00
C ARG A 132 20.62 -28.43 -12.35
N VAL A 133 21.28 -28.93 -13.41
CA VAL A 133 20.67 -29.12 -14.73
C VAL A 133 19.64 -30.25 -14.72
N GLY A 134 19.85 -31.31 -13.93
CA GLY A 134 18.90 -32.41 -13.75
C GLY A 134 17.71 -32.08 -12.85
N ASN A 135 17.76 -30.99 -12.09
CA ASN A 135 16.60 -30.40 -11.43
C ASN A 135 15.85 -29.49 -12.40
N LEU A 136 16.56 -28.68 -13.19
CA LEU A 136 15.98 -27.81 -14.21
C LEU A 136 15.28 -28.60 -15.34
N ILE A 137 15.83 -29.72 -15.82
CA ILE A 137 15.17 -30.60 -16.81
C ILE A 137 13.95 -31.30 -16.22
N ARG A 138 13.94 -31.56 -14.90
CA ARG A 138 12.80 -32.15 -14.18
C ARG A 138 11.68 -31.14 -13.90
N GLU A 139 12.03 -29.86 -13.94
CA GLU A 139 11.12 -28.71 -13.83
C GLU A 139 10.57 -28.31 -15.22
N ILE A 140 11.38 -28.46 -16.28
CA ILE A 140 11.02 -28.18 -17.69
C ILE A 140 10.14 -29.30 -18.30
N ALA A 141 10.26 -30.55 -17.84
CA ALA A 141 9.47 -31.68 -18.36
C ALA A 141 8.06 -31.80 -17.75
N GLY A 142 7.57 -30.74 -17.10
CA GLY A 142 6.46 -30.81 -16.16
C GLY A 142 7.01 -31.33 -14.84
N GLY A 143 7.02 -30.47 -13.81
CA GLY A 143 7.33 -30.91 -12.46
C GLY A 143 6.55 -32.18 -12.16
N GLU A 144 7.21 -33.16 -11.54
CA GLU A 144 6.47 -34.17 -10.77
C GLU A 144 5.71 -33.40 -9.67
N GLU A 145 4.61 -32.74 -10.01
CA GLU A 145 3.52 -32.52 -9.08
C GLU A 145 3.31 -33.89 -8.47
N SER A 146 3.55 -34.00 -7.17
CA SER A 146 2.93 -35.05 -6.42
C SER A 146 1.43 -34.84 -6.62
N ARG A 147 0.84 -35.46 -7.65
CA ARG A 147 -0.57 -35.27 -8.04
C ARG A 147 -1.38 -35.37 -6.76
N VAL A 148 -1.84 -34.23 -6.26
CA VAL A 148 -2.54 -34.18 -4.99
C VAL A 148 -3.98 -34.47 -5.33
N GLN A 149 -4.56 -35.45 -4.66
CA GLN A 149 -5.97 -35.74 -4.77
C GLN A 149 -6.66 -35.29 -3.48
N THR A 150 -7.74 -34.53 -3.61
CA THR A 150 -8.64 -34.22 -2.51
C THR A 150 -9.45 -35.47 -2.20
N VAL A 151 -9.36 -35.99 -0.97
CA VAL A 151 -9.99 -37.24 -0.51
C VAL A 151 -11.15 -37.01 0.46
N ALA A 152 -11.21 -35.85 1.11
CA ALA A 152 -12.32 -35.48 2.00
C ALA A 152 -12.48 -33.95 2.04
N ARG A 153 -13.65 -33.50 2.49
CA ARG A 153 -13.94 -32.09 2.80
C ARG A 153 -14.18 -31.99 4.30
N ARG A 154 -13.52 -31.06 4.98
CA ARG A 154 -13.67 -30.83 6.41
C ARG A 154 -14.18 -29.42 6.65
N ILE A 155 -15.14 -29.26 7.54
CA ILE A 155 -15.53 -27.96 8.10
C ILE A 155 -15.43 -28.03 9.62
N THR A 156 -14.76 -27.05 10.20
CA THR A 156 -14.65 -26.89 11.65
C THR A 156 -15.19 -25.52 12.05
N PHE A 157 -15.99 -25.46 13.10
CA PHE A 157 -16.63 -24.22 13.57
C PHE A 157 -16.81 -24.24 15.08
N LEU A 158 -16.93 -23.05 15.65
CA LEU A 158 -17.22 -22.83 17.06
C LEU A 158 -18.74 -22.72 17.28
N PHE A 159 -19.23 -23.04 18.48
CA PHE A 159 -20.65 -22.91 18.83
C PHE A 159 -20.85 -22.59 20.31
N GLU A 160 -22.04 -22.09 20.65
CA GLU A 160 -22.47 -21.87 22.04
C GLU A 160 -23.43 -22.96 22.54
N GLY A 161 -23.35 -23.25 23.84
CA GLY A 161 -24.20 -24.22 24.53
C GLY A 161 -23.61 -25.64 24.59
N ASP A 162 -24.33 -26.53 25.26
CA ASP A 162 -23.95 -27.93 25.48
C ASP A 162 -25.01 -28.92 24.97
N GLN A 163 -26.14 -28.41 24.48
CA GLN A 163 -27.25 -29.23 23.99
C GLN A 163 -26.99 -29.72 22.56
N PRO A 164 -27.44 -30.93 22.20
CA PRO A 164 -27.40 -31.39 20.82
C PRO A 164 -28.24 -30.51 19.89
N PHE A 165 -27.72 -30.26 18.69
CA PHE A 165 -28.40 -29.47 17.65
C PHE A 165 -28.10 -30.02 16.26
N SER A 166 -28.84 -29.57 15.26
CA SER A 166 -28.62 -29.96 13.86
C SER A 166 -28.05 -28.78 13.07
N VAL A 167 -27.15 -29.09 12.14
CA VAL A 167 -26.56 -28.12 11.22
C VAL A 167 -26.71 -28.63 9.80
N GLN A 168 -27.15 -27.77 8.90
CA GLN A 168 -27.15 -28.06 7.47
C GLN A 168 -25.88 -27.51 6.82
N LEU A 169 -25.21 -28.33 6.02
CA LEU A 169 -24.08 -27.93 5.20
C LEU A 169 -24.55 -27.69 3.77
N VAL A 170 -24.04 -26.60 3.19
CA VAL A 170 -24.22 -26.25 1.79
C VAL A 170 -22.86 -25.98 1.14
N ASP A 171 -22.86 -25.98 -0.17
CA ASP A 171 -21.80 -25.38 -0.98
C ASP A 171 -22.44 -24.59 -2.14
N ARG A 172 -21.62 -24.03 -3.03
CA ARG A 172 -22.13 -23.23 -4.16
C ARG A 172 -23.10 -23.97 -5.08
N ASN A 173 -23.11 -25.31 -5.05
CA ASN A 173 -24.01 -26.15 -5.85
C ASN A 173 -25.30 -26.54 -5.10
N GLY A 174 -25.46 -26.14 -3.84
CA GLY A 174 -26.66 -26.38 -3.03
C GLY A 174 -26.40 -27.17 -1.74
N ALA A 175 -27.44 -27.83 -1.22
CA ALA A 175 -27.37 -28.58 0.02
C ALA A 175 -26.49 -29.84 -0.09
N VAL A 176 -25.50 -29.94 0.79
CA VAL A 176 -24.61 -31.09 0.92
C VAL A 176 -25.20 -32.14 1.86
N GLY A 177 -25.80 -31.72 2.98
CA GLY A 177 -26.49 -32.60 3.93
C GLY A 177 -26.73 -31.97 5.29
N THR A 178 -27.50 -32.65 6.15
CA THR A 178 -27.78 -32.22 7.52
C THR A 178 -27.11 -33.18 8.51
N PHE A 179 -26.39 -32.62 9.48
CA PHE A 179 -25.59 -33.36 10.45
C PHE A 179 -26.02 -33.01 11.87
N GLN A 180 -26.08 -34.02 12.75
CA GLN A 180 -26.41 -33.82 14.15
C GLN A 180 -25.13 -33.63 14.97
N ILE A 181 -25.02 -32.47 15.64
CA ILE A 181 -23.93 -32.14 16.54
C ILE A 181 -24.32 -32.60 17.95
N ARG A 182 -23.47 -33.40 18.58
CA ARG A 182 -23.64 -33.88 19.96
C ARG A 182 -22.40 -33.49 20.77
N PRO A 183 -22.41 -32.31 21.42
CA PRO A 183 -21.28 -31.87 22.23
C PRO A 183 -20.97 -32.87 23.34
N SER A 184 -19.70 -33.21 23.50
CA SER A 184 -19.21 -34.04 24.61
C SER A 184 -18.32 -33.22 25.55
N ASN A 185 -18.36 -33.50 26.85
CA ASN A 185 -17.52 -32.81 27.83
C ASN A 185 -16.15 -33.50 27.98
N ASP A 186 -15.40 -33.59 26.88
CA ASP A 186 -14.04 -34.16 26.83
C ASP A 186 -13.00 -33.07 26.54
N THR A 187 -12.23 -32.69 27.57
CA THR A 187 -11.22 -31.63 27.50
C THR A 187 -10.06 -31.97 26.55
N ASN A 188 -9.69 -33.25 26.40
CA ASN A 188 -8.60 -33.64 25.51
C ASN A 188 -9.02 -33.58 24.05
N LEU A 189 -10.24 -34.06 23.77
CA LEU A 189 -10.86 -33.90 22.46
C LEU A 189 -10.99 -32.42 22.12
N GLN A 190 -11.52 -31.61 23.04
CA GLN A 190 -11.65 -30.17 22.86
C GLN A 190 -10.32 -29.50 22.53
N ARG A 191 -9.26 -29.74 23.31
CA ARG A 191 -7.93 -29.15 23.06
C ARG A 191 -7.39 -29.55 21.69
N THR A 192 -7.55 -30.82 21.31
CA THR A 192 -7.09 -31.32 20.00
C THR A 192 -7.83 -30.65 18.85
N LEU A 193 -9.16 -30.53 18.95
CA LEU A 193 -9.99 -29.86 17.94
C LEU A 193 -9.66 -28.36 17.85
N VAL A 194 -9.47 -27.67 18.99
CA VAL A 194 -9.13 -26.24 19.02
C VAL A 194 -7.76 -26.00 18.39
N SER A 195 -6.74 -26.79 18.72
CA SER A 195 -5.41 -26.65 18.12
C SER A 195 -5.42 -26.89 16.61
N ALA A 196 -6.17 -27.90 16.13
CA ALA A 196 -6.30 -28.17 14.71
C ALA A 196 -7.05 -27.04 13.98
N TRP A 197 -8.15 -26.55 14.55
CA TRP A 197 -8.90 -25.41 14.03
C TRP A 197 -8.06 -24.14 14.00
N TRP A 198 -7.28 -23.86 15.05
CA TRP A 198 -6.43 -22.68 15.13
C TRP A 198 -5.38 -22.64 14.02
N ALA A 199 -4.74 -23.78 13.74
CA ALA A 199 -3.80 -23.90 12.63
C ALA A 199 -4.48 -23.67 11.27
N ASP A 200 -5.67 -24.23 11.07
CA ASP A 200 -6.44 -24.04 9.82
C ASP A 200 -6.98 -22.61 9.69
N PHE A 201 -7.42 -21.98 10.78
CA PHE A 201 -7.95 -20.62 10.83
C PHE A 201 -6.87 -19.60 10.53
N THR A 202 -5.71 -19.69 11.20
CA THR A 202 -4.58 -18.79 10.99
C THR A 202 -3.97 -18.93 9.59
N ALA A 203 -3.92 -20.15 9.03
CA ALA A 203 -3.51 -20.36 7.64
C ALA A 203 -4.48 -19.72 6.63
N ASN A 204 -5.79 -19.84 6.86
CA ASN A 204 -6.80 -19.18 6.03
C ASN A 204 -6.70 -17.65 6.15
N ALA A 205 -6.51 -17.13 7.37
CA ALA A 205 -6.30 -15.71 7.61
C ALA A 205 -5.07 -15.17 6.86
N LYS A 206 -3.91 -15.86 6.94
CA LYS A 206 -2.70 -15.47 6.17
C LYS A 206 -2.97 -15.48 4.67
N SER A 207 -3.65 -16.49 4.15
CA SER A 207 -4.01 -16.52 2.72
C SER A 207 -4.91 -15.36 2.29
N GLN A 208 -5.82 -14.89 3.16
CA GLN A 208 -6.64 -13.71 2.88
C GLN A 208 -5.84 -12.41 2.97
N ILE A 209 -4.90 -12.32 3.92
CA ILE A 209 -3.98 -11.18 4.06
C ILE A 209 -3.09 -11.07 2.83
N ASP A 210 -2.57 -12.19 2.33
CA ASP A 210 -1.69 -12.22 1.16
C ASP A 210 -2.42 -11.90 -0.16
N ALA A 211 -3.74 -12.11 -0.18
CA ALA A 211 -4.58 -11.84 -1.34
C ALA A 211 -5.20 -10.43 -1.34
N THR A 212 -5.19 -9.71 -0.21
CA THR A 212 -5.86 -8.41 -0.11
C THR A 212 -4.96 -7.24 -0.48
N ASP A 213 -5.58 -6.17 -0.99
CA ASP A 213 -4.94 -4.88 -1.32
C ASP A 213 -5.42 -3.76 -0.36
N THR A 214 -6.17 -4.13 0.69
CA THR A 214 -6.63 -3.24 1.78
C THR A 214 -5.93 -3.58 3.08
N PRO A 215 -5.83 -2.65 4.06
CA PRO A 215 -5.27 -2.96 5.38
C PRO A 215 -5.91 -4.23 6.00
N PRO A 216 -5.12 -5.23 6.44
CA PRO A 216 -5.61 -6.55 6.90
C PRO A 216 -6.23 -6.52 8.31
N TRP A 217 -6.79 -5.40 8.73
CA TRP A 217 -7.18 -5.14 10.13
C TRP A 217 -8.26 -6.08 10.65
N VAL A 218 -9.19 -6.53 9.79
CA VAL A 218 -10.22 -7.51 10.19
C VAL A 218 -9.59 -8.85 10.57
N GLN A 219 -8.74 -9.41 9.70
CA GLN A 219 -8.07 -10.68 9.94
C GLN A 219 -7.13 -10.59 11.14
N THR A 220 -6.35 -9.51 11.23
CA THR A 220 -5.42 -9.24 12.34
C THR A 220 -6.15 -9.12 13.67
N TYR A 221 -7.29 -8.42 13.71
CA TYR A 221 -8.13 -8.32 14.91
C TYR A 221 -8.70 -9.69 15.31
N LEU A 222 -9.27 -10.44 14.37
CA LEU A 222 -9.86 -11.75 14.68
C LEU A 222 -8.83 -12.73 15.25
N VAL A 223 -7.62 -12.76 14.69
CA VAL A 223 -6.53 -13.59 15.21
C VAL A 223 -6.09 -13.10 16.60
N GLY A 224 -5.91 -11.79 16.80
CA GLY A 224 -5.55 -11.24 18.12
C GLY A 224 -6.60 -11.54 19.20
N MET A 225 -7.88 -11.26 18.90
CA MET A 225 -9.02 -11.48 19.79
C MET A 225 -9.19 -12.96 20.14
N LEU A 226 -9.17 -13.87 19.16
CA LEU A 226 -9.31 -15.31 19.41
C LEU A 226 -8.09 -15.90 20.15
N SER A 227 -6.89 -15.42 19.85
CA SER A 227 -5.67 -15.77 20.59
C SER A 227 -5.82 -15.43 22.07
N GLY A 228 -6.26 -14.20 22.39
CA GLY A 228 -6.51 -13.75 23.75
C GLY A 228 -7.59 -14.57 24.46
N ARG A 229 -8.75 -14.80 23.81
CA ARG A 229 -9.90 -15.51 24.43
C ARG A 229 -9.67 -16.98 24.70
N PHE A 230 -8.90 -17.67 23.84
CA PHE A 230 -8.60 -19.10 24.01
C PHE A 230 -7.23 -19.36 24.67
N GLY A 231 -6.43 -18.32 24.92
CA GLY A 231 -5.05 -18.46 25.40
C GLY A 231 -4.15 -19.18 24.40
N LEU A 232 -4.37 -18.96 23.11
CA LEU A 232 -3.61 -19.58 22.02
C LEU A 232 -2.41 -18.70 21.63
N PRO A 233 -1.28 -19.28 21.19
CA PRO A 233 -0.15 -18.49 20.71
C PRO A 233 -0.50 -17.73 19.42
N LEU A 234 -0.03 -16.49 19.31
CA LEU A 234 -0.04 -15.75 18.05
C LEU A 234 0.87 -16.46 17.03
N PRO A 235 0.48 -16.51 15.74
CA PRO A 235 1.30 -17.13 14.71
C PRO A 235 2.55 -16.29 14.40
N ASP A 236 3.60 -16.92 13.87
CA ASP A 236 4.91 -16.28 13.65
C ASP A 236 4.87 -15.10 12.67
N TRP A 237 3.90 -15.08 11.74
CA TRP A 237 3.68 -13.99 10.79
C TRP A 237 2.88 -12.82 11.39
N TYR A 238 2.31 -12.95 12.58
CA TYR A 238 1.39 -11.95 13.14
C TYR A 238 2.09 -10.61 13.35
N GLY A 239 1.55 -9.56 12.73
CA GLY A 239 2.11 -8.22 12.76
C GLY A 239 3.42 -8.05 11.97
N ARG A 240 3.96 -9.10 11.34
CA ARG A 240 5.17 -9.02 10.51
C ARG A 240 4.80 -8.93 9.04
N SER A 241 5.49 -8.06 8.30
CA SER A 241 5.47 -8.06 6.84
C SER A 241 6.57 -8.96 6.28
N ASP A 242 6.33 -9.60 5.13
CA ASP A 242 7.29 -10.51 4.48
C ASP A 242 8.62 -9.80 4.07
N ASP A 243 8.64 -8.47 4.07
CA ASP A 243 9.81 -7.63 3.76
C ASP A 243 10.59 -7.16 5.02
N GLU A 244 10.10 -7.42 6.24
CA GLU A 244 10.73 -6.95 7.50
C GLU A 244 12.08 -7.61 7.81
N GLU A 245 12.37 -8.79 7.27
CA GLU A 245 13.71 -9.39 7.39
C GLU A 245 14.77 -8.62 6.57
N GLU A 246 14.38 -7.67 5.70
CA GLU A 246 15.26 -7.05 4.69
C GLU A 246 15.63 -5.57 4.96
N ASN A 247 14.99 -4.83 5.88
CA ASN A 247 15.24 -3.39 6.10
C ASN A 247 15.16 -2.94 7.59
N ASP A 248 16.24 -3.16 8.35
CA ASP A 248 16.44 -2.61 9.71
C ASP A 248 16.99 -1.16 9.72
N ASP A 249 16.97 -0.43 8.59
CA ASP A 249 17.53 0.93 8.52
C ASP A 249 16.60 1.96 9.23
N PRO A 250 17.03 2.59 10.34
CA PRO A 250 16.21 3.56 11.08
C PRO A 250 15.75 4.76 10.25
N LEU A 251 16.49 5.14 9.19
CA LEU A 251 16.13 6.27 8.33
C LEU A 251 14.96 5.93 7.42
N LEU A 252 15.02 4.77 6.76
CA LEU A 252 13.92 4.29 5.92
C LEU A 252 12.66 4.02 6.74
N MET A 253 12.83 3.52 7.97
CA MET A 253 11.72 3.37 8.92
C MET A 253 11.12 4.73 9.27
N THR A 254 11.93 5.74 9.63
CA THR A 254 11.43 7.08 9.95
C THR A 254 10.71 7.73 8.77
N LEU A 255 11.23 7.58 7.56
CA LEU A 255 10.55 8.02 6.33
C LEU A 255 9.24 7.27 6.10
N SER A 256 9.17 5.99 6.46
CA SER A 256 7.94 5.19 6.40
C SER A 256 6.90 5.69 7.40
N TRP A 257 7.30 6.10 8.60
CA TRP A 257 6.42 6.73 9.60
C TRP A 257 5.90 8.09 9.10
N ILE A 258 6.79 8.99 8.70
CA ILE A 258 6.43 10.33 8.21
C ILE A 258 5.58 10.25 6.94
N GLY A 259 5.92 9.34 6.04
CA GLY A 259 5.22 9.10 4.79
C GLY A 259 3.92 8.31 4.94
N GLY A 260 3.58 7.82 6.14
CA GLY A 260 2.32 7.11 6.36
C GLY A 260 2.26 5.73 5.70
N ALA A 261 3.38 5.03 5.60
CA ALA A 261 3.41 3.73 4.94
C ALA A 261 2.43 2.76 5.63
N ALA A 262 1.53 2.13 4.85
CA ALA A 262 0.48 1.25 5.36
C ALA A 262 1.00 0.17 6.33
N LYS A 263 2.21 -0.36 6.07
CA LYS A 263 2.87 -1.35 6.92
C LYS A 263 3.09 -0.89 8.36
N VAL A 264 3.36 0.40 8.57
CA VAL A 264 3.55 0.98 9.90
C VAL A 264 2.22 0.96 10.66
N SER A 265 1.14 1.44 10.03
CA SER A 265 -0.20 1.40 10.61
C SER A 265 -0.66 -0.03 10.90
N ASP A 266 -0.36 -0.99 10.02
CA ASP A 266 -0.67 -2.40 10.23
C ASP A 266 0.07 -3.02 11.42
N ARG A 267 1.34 -2.65 11.62
CA ARG A 267 2.14 -3.07 12.78
C ARG A 267 1.58 -2.52 14.09
N VAL A 268 1.26 -1.21 14.11
CA VAL A 268 0.64 -0.55 15.27
C VAL A 268 -0.71 -1.18 15.59
N PHE A 269 -1.53 -1.42 14.57
CA PHE A 269 -2.81 -2.09 14.72
C PHE A 269 -2.65 -3.51 15.29
N ALA A 270 -1.69 -4.30 14.80
CA ALA A 270 -1.43 -5.64 15.30
C ALA A 270 -1.00 -5.65 16.77
N SER A 271 -0.13 -4.73 17.19
CA SER A 271 0.26 -4.57 18.60
C SER A 271 -0.94 -4.21 19.49
N ALA A 272 -1.76 -3.25 19.03
CA ALA A 272 -2.98 -2.86 19.72
C ALA A 272 -3.98 -4.04 19.85
N ALA A 273 -4.19 -4.80 18.77
CA ALA A 273 -5.09 -5.95 18.74
C ALA A 273 -4.61 -7.10 19.64
N ALA A 274 -3.29 -7.30 19.73
CA ALA A 274 -2.68 -8.30 20.62
C ALA A 274 -2.66 -7.87 22.10
N GLY A 275 -2.90 -6.58 22.39
CA GLY A 275 -2.81 -6.04 23.76
C GLY A 275 -1.39 -6.03 24.31
N ARG A 276 -0.37 -6.01 23.44
CA ARG A 276 1.05 -5.98 23.84
C ARG A 276 1.89 -5.34 22.74
N ASP A 277 2.98 -4.70 23.14
CA ASP A 277 3.97 -4.21 22.19
C ASP A 277 4.71 -5.41 21.55
N LEU A 278 4.53 -5.58 20.23
CA LEU A 278 5.19 -6.65 19.46
C LEU A 278 6.68 -6.38 19.21
N ASP A 279 7.13 -5.13 19.39
CA ASP A 279 8.52 -4.72 19.19
C ASP A 279 9.32 -4.77 20.50
N ALA A 280 8.64 -4.78 21.65
CA ALA A 280 9.28 -4.90 22.96
C ALA A 280 9.68 -6.34 23.27
N VAL A 281 10.95 -6.69 23.03
CA VAL A 281 11.51 -8.04 23.31
C VAL A 281 11.53 -8.40 24.82
N GLN A 282 11.37 -7.42 25.73
CA GLN A 282 11.56 -7.62 27.17
C GLN A 282 10.82 -6.62 28.10
N ALA A 283 9.67 -6.07 27.71
CA ALA A 283 8.91 -5.19 28.62
C ALA A 283 8.17 -5.99 29.71
N SER A 284 8.35 -5.58 30.97
CA SER A 284 7.53 -6.04 32.10
C SER A 284 6.07 -5.64 31.88
N THR A 285 5.12 -6.41 32.38
CA THR A 285 3.65 -6.20 32.29
C THR A 285 3.14 -4.95 33.02
N THR A 286 3.99 -3.96 33.25
CA THR A 286 3.67 -2.67 33.86
C THR A 286 3.60 -1.62 32.76
N THR A 287 2.43 -1.00 32.59
CA THR A 287 2.20 0.15 31.69
C THR A 287 3.29 1.20 31.96
N ASP A 288 4.16 1.44 30.96
CA ASP A 288 5.19 2.47 31.05
C ASP A 288 4.49 3.84 31.12
N VAL A 289 4.74 4.62 32.18
CA VAL A 289 4.04 5.89 32.44
C VAL A 289 4.82 7.03 31.78
N ALA A 290 4.13 7.98 31.16
CA ALA A 290 4.78 9.17 30.58
C ALA A 290 5.23 10.13 31.69
N ALA A 291 6.37 9.83 32.31
CA ALA A 291 6.91 10.54 33.46
C ALA A 291 8.24 11.28 33.19
N ILE A 292 8.85 11.06 32.02
CA ILE A 292 10.12 11.68 31.63
C ILE A 292 9.80 12.92 30.78
N PRO A 293 10.51 14.05 30.92
CA PRO A 293 10.30 15.21 30.05
C PRO A 293 10.55 14.85 28.58
N LEU A 294 9.90 15.58 27.68
CA LEU A 294 10.15 15.47 26.23
C LEU A 294 11.67 15.56 25.94
N PRO A 295 12.24 14.62 25.14
CA PRO A 295 13.64 14.68 24.76
C PRO A 295 14.00 15.98 24.03
N ALA A 296 15.27 16.36 24.07
CA ALA A 296 15.74 17.50 23.30
C ALA A 296 15.63 17.22 21.79
N PRO A 297 15.28 18.22 20.97
CA PRO A 297 15.27 18.05 19.52
C PRO A 297 16.69 17.82 18.98
N ILE A 298 16.75 17.26 17.77
CA ILE A 298 18.02 17.14 17.03
C ILE A 298 18.61 18.54 16.85
N ALA A 299 19.89 18.68 17.18
CA ALA A 299 20.61 19.94 17.07
C ALA A 299 21.05 20.17 15.62
N TRP A 300 20.16 20.71 14.80
CA TRP A 300 20.45 21.07 13.41
C TRP A 300 21.44 22.24 13.33
N GLN A 301 22.37 22.17 12.38
CA GLN A 301 23.17 23.34 12.02
C GLN A 301 22.31 24.28 11.16
N PRO A 302 22.43 25.61 11.32
CA PRO A 302 21.75 26.55 10.45
C PRO A 302 22.12 26.27 8.99
N THR A 303 21.11 26.16 8.13
CA THR A 303 21.34 26.03 6.68
C THR A 303 21.84 27.38 6.17
N ILE A 304 23.16 27.57 6.11
CA ILE A 304 23.76 28.77 5.53
C ILE A 304 23.90 28.51 4.03
N GLN A 305 23.05 29.17 3.24
CA GLN A 305 23.20 29.18 1.80
C GLN A 305 23.99 30.44 1.40
N PRO A 306 25.16 30.31 0.77
CA PRO A 306 25.95 31.47 0.39
C PRO A 306 25.24 32.18 -0.77
N LEU A 307 24.40 33.16 -0.45
CA LEU A 307 23.99 34.17 -1.41
C LEU A 307 25.23 34.97 -1.79
N ASP A 308 25.55 35.04 -3.08
CA ASP A 308 26.62 35.91 -3.56
C ASP A 308 26.22 37.37 -3.29
N PRO A 309 26.92 38.10 -2.40
CA PRO A 309 26.57 39.47 -2.05
C PRO A 309 26.72 40.44 -3.24
N SER A 310 27.35 40.01 -4.33
CA SER A 310 27.45 40.77 -5.59
C SER A 310 26.36 40.43 -6.61
N ALA A 311 25.59 39.36 -6.40
CA ALA A 311 24.46 39.02 -7.25
C ALA A 311 23.25 39.93 -6.96
N PRO A 312 22.42 40.24 -7.98
CA PRO A 312 21.17 40.96 -7.76
C PRO A 312 20.25 40.17 -6.82
N GLU A 313 19.56 40.87 -5.92
CA GLU A 313 18.61 40.21 -5.03
C GLU A 313 17.47 39.56 -5.85
N PRO A 314 17.09 38.31 -5.52
CA PRO A 314 15.98 37.64 -6.19
C PRO A 314 14.68 38.39 -5.92
N GLU A 315 13.84 38.47 -6.94
CA GLU A 315 12.46 38.95 -6.77
C GLU A 315 11.67 37.93 -5.94
N ILE A 316 11.04 38.40 -4.88
CA ILE A 316 10.23 37.60 -3.96
C ILE A 316 8.77 38.04 -4.10
N GLU A 317 7.86 37.08 -4.20
CA GLU A 317 6.44 37.35 -4.26
C GLU A 317 5.91 37.91 -2.93
N PRO A 318 4.97 38.88 -2.95
CA PRO A 318 4.42 39.48 -1.73
C PRO A 318 3.80 38.46 -0.78
N LEU A 319 3.11 37.45 -1.32
CA LEU A 319 2.45 36.41 -0.53
C LEU A 319 3.44 35.64 0.38
N ALA A 320 4.68 35.41 -0.04
CA ALA A 320 5.70 34.71 0.75
C ALA A 320 6.16 35.53 1.97
N GLU A 321 5.93 36.85 1.98
CA GLU A 321 6.23 37.73 3.11
C GLU A 321 5.26 37.56 4.29
N HIS A 322 4.18 36.82 4.11
CA HIS A 322 3.16 36.55 5.13
C HIS A 322 3.13 35.09 5.60
N VAL A 323 4.01 34.24 5.06
CA VAL A 323 4.04 32.82 5.36
C VAL A 323 5.06 32.53 6.47
N PRO A 324 4.72 31.73 7.50
CA PRO A 324 5.69 31.28 8.49
C PRO A 324 6.85 30.49 7.86
N PRO A 325 8.13 30.76 8.23
CA PRO A 325 9.31 30.05 7.71
C PRO A 325 9.21 28.53 7.82
N GLU A 326 8.55 28.06 8.86
CA GLU A 326 8.47 26.65 9.20
C GLU A 326 7.34 25.90 8.45
N CYS A 327 6.65 26.53 7.50
CA CYS A 327 5.63 25.90 6.67
C CYS A 327 6.17 25.49 5.28
N PHE A 328 5.61 24.43 4.69
CA PHE A 328 5.63 24.31 3.23
C PHE A 328 4.77 25.40 2.60
N TYR A 329 5.04 25.67 1.33
CA TYR A 329 4.41 26.73 0.58
C TYR A 329 4.11 26.26 -0.85
N ILE A 330 2.84 26.03 -1.16
CA ILE A 330 2.36 25.66 -2.50
C ILE A 330 1.59 26.85 -3.06
N ARG A 331 2.24 27.61 -3.93
CA ARG A 331 1.72 28.83 -4.56
C ARG A 331 1.16 28.54 -5.95
N TYR A 332 0.05 29.19 -6.29
CA TYR A 332 -0.57 29.09 -7.63
C TYR A 332 -0.25 30.28 -8.54
N GLY A 333 0.19 31.41 -7.99
CA GLY A 333 0.56 32.62 -8.73
C GLY A 333 -0.63 33.44 -9.20
N LYS A 334 -1.72 32.77 -9.57
CA LYS A 334 -3.00 33.34 -10.03
C LYS A 334 -4.14 32.44 -9.54
N PHE A 335 -5.29 33.02 -9.23
CA PHE A 335 -6.45 32.22 -8.77
C PHE A 335 -6.96 31.23 -9.82
N GLU A 336 -6.84 31.55 -11.10
CA GLU A 336 -7.21 30.66 -12.22
C GLU A 336 -6.37 29.38 -12.27
N ASN A 337 -5.11 29.43 -11.82
CA ASN A 337 -4.25 28.26 -11.75
C ASN A 337 -4.72 27.31 -10.64
N TYR A 338 -5.25 27.85 -9.53
CA TYR A 338 -5.90 27.03 -8.51
C TYR A 338 -7.18 26.38 -9.03
N LEU A 339 -8.03 27.12 -9.76
CA LEU A 339 -9.23 26.54 -10.38
C LEU A 339 -8.87 25.42 -11.35
N TRP A 340 -7.84 25.60 -12.17
CA TRP A 340 -7.32 24.55 -13.05
C TRP A 340 -6.88 23.30 -12.27
N PHE A 341 -6.14 23.48 -11.17
CA PHE A 341 -5.68 22.38 -10.33
C PHE A 341 -6.85 21.65 -9.66
N GLN A 342 -7.87 22.39 -9.21
CA GLN A 342 -9.09 21.82 -8.66
C GLN A 342 -9.84 21.00 -9.71
N ASP A 343 -10.04 21.54 -10.91
CA ASP A 343 -10.72 20.84 -12.02
C ASP A 343 -9.97 19.56 -12.43
N LEU A 344 -8.64 19.63 -12.46
CA LEU A 344 -7.81 18.45 -12.73
C LEU A 344 -8.02 17.37 -11.65
N THR A 345 -8.17 17.77 -10.39
CA THR A 345 -8.40 16.84 -9.28
C THR A 345 -9.80 16.23 -9.34
N ASP A 346 -10.83 17.04 -9.63
CA ASP A 346 -12.23 16.62 -9.73
C ASP A 346 -12.46 15.66 -10.92
N GLU A 347 -11.84 15.92 -12.08
CA GLU A 347 -11.91 15.06 -13.28
C GLU A 347 -11.50 13.60 -13.03
N TYR A 348 -10.61 13.36 -12.05
CA TYR A 348 -10.09 12.02 -11.73
C TYR A 348 -10.57 11.51 -10.37
N GLY A 349 -11.75 11.94 -9.93
CA GLY A 349 -12.42 11.41 -8.74
C GLY A 349 -11.93 12.03 -7.44
N GLY A 350 -11.48 13.29 -7.48
CA GLY A 350 -11.09 14.07 -6.31
C GLY A 350 -9.69 13.80 -5.76
N ASP A 351 -8.91 12.91 -6.41
CA ASP A 351 -7.52 12.63 -6.02
C ASP A 351 -6.66 12.22 -7.23
N ILE A 352 -5.63 13.01 -7.53
CA ILE A 352 -4.63 12.76 -8.58
C ILE A 352 -3.90 11.43 -8.35
N SER A 353 -3.79 10.96 -7.10
CA SER A 353 -3.20 9.66 -6.79
C SER A 353 -3.97 8.49 -7.44
N ARG A 354 -5.29 8.64 -7.66
CA ARG A 354 -6.13 7.65 -8.37
C ARG A 354 -5.74 7.50 -9.84
N MET A 355 -5.13 8.51 -10.44
CA MET A 355 -4.67 8.46 -11.84
C MET A 355 -3.59 7.39 -12.06
N VAL A 356 -2.83 7.07 -11.01
CA VAL A 356 -1.66 6.19 -11.08
C VAL A 356 -1.86 4.94 -10.20
N THR A 357 -2.60 5.05 -9.10
CA THR A 357 -2.82 3.96 -8.14
C THR A 357 -4.18 3.30 -8.36
N LEU A 358 -4.17 2.00 -8.67
CA LEU A 358 -5.38 1.17 -8.74
C LEU A 358 -5.82 0.71 -7.34
N SER A 359 -5.88 1.64 -6.37
CA SER A 359 -6.15 1.35 -4.96
C SER A 359 -7.62 0.99 -4.71
N GLY A 360 -7.86 -0.05 -3.90
CA GLY A 360 -9.21 -0.47 -3.46
C GLY A 360 -9.81 0.37 -2.33
N LEU A 361 -9.07 1.36 -1.81
CA LEU A 361 -9.51 2.28 -0.76
C LEU A 361 -9.46 3.73 -1.27
N SER A 362 -10.51 4.51 -1.03
CA SER A 362 -10.53 5.94 -1.35
C SER A 362 -9.57 6.73 -0.45
N ASN A 363 -8.97 7.79 -0.99
CA ASN A 363 -8.21 8.77 -0.23
C ASN A 363 -8.93 10.13 -0.31
N ASP A 364 -9.82 10.37 0.66
CA ASP A 364 -10.65 11.59 0.67
C ASP A 364 -10.02 12.71 1.50
N GLY A 365 -8.68 12.76 1.57
CA GLY A 365 -7.93 13.72 2.40
C GLY A 365 -8.20 15.18 2.01
N SER A 366 -8.17 15.49 0.71
CA SER A 366 -8.42 16.83 0.16
C SER A 366 -9.86 17.31 0.43
N GLU A 367 -10.85 16.44 0.22
CA GLU A 367 -12.26 16.74 0.50
C GLU A 367 -12.48 17.00 1.99
N ARG A 368 -11.89 16.15 2.85
CA ARG A 368 -11.93 16.32 4.31
C ARG A 368 -11.31 17.62 4.76
N LEU A 369 -10.13 18.00 4.23
CA LEU A 369 -9.50 19.28 4.55
C LEU A 369 -10.39 20.45 4.14
N THR A 370 -10.93 20.42 2.92
CA THR A 370 -11.80 21.48 2.38
C THR A 370 -13.04 21.67 3.26
N LYS A 371 -13.68 20.55 3.63
CA LYS A 371 -14.79 20.53 4.60
C LYS A 371 -14.37 21.05 5.97
N GLN A 372 -13.19 20.66 6.46
CA GLN A 372 -12.69 21.06 7.77
C GLN A 372 -12.41 22.57 7.85
N LEU A 373 -11.82 23.14 6.80
CA LEU A 373 -11.61 24.58 6.66
C LEU A 373 -12.91 25.35 6.42
N GLY A 374 -13.97 24.66 5.96
CA GLY A 374 -15.26 25.26 5.63
C GLY A 374 -15.18 26.21 4.44
N ILE A 375 -14.25 25.95 3.52
CA ILE A 375 -14.09 26.70 2.27
C ILE A 375 -14.84 25.88 1.22
N GLN A 376 -15.96 26.39 0.71
CA GLN A 376 -16.68 25.76 -0.39
C GLN A 376 -16.56 26.61 -1.64
N MET A 377 -16.13 26.01 -2.74
CA MET A 377 -16.05 26.70 -4.01
C MET A 377 -17.43 26.69 -4.69
N THR A 378 -18.17 27.79 -4.58
CA THR A 378 -19.47 27.96 -5.24
C THR A 378 -19.28 28.38 -6.71
N ALA A 379 -20.28 28.16 -7.58
CA ALA A 379 -20.24 28.62 -8.97
C ALA A 379 -20.00 30.14 -9.08
N MET A 380 -20.62 30.92 -8.19
CA MET A 380 -20.38 32.36 -8.08
C MET A 380 -18.96 32.68 -7.58
N GLY A 381 -18.44 31.91 -6.62
CA GLY A 381 -17.07 32.01 -6.13
C GLY A 381 -16.03 31.71 -7.23
N ARG A 382 -16.29 30.74 -8.11
CA ARG A 382 -15.45 30.46 -9.29
C ARG A 382 -15.48 31.61 -10.30
N MET A 383 -16.65 32.19 -10.57
CA MET A 383 -16.80 33.27 -11.54
C MET A 383 -16.19 34.59 -11.06
N LEU A 384 -16.36 34.93 -9.78
CA LEU A 384 -15.91 36.20 -9.21
C LEU A 384 -14.54 36.11 -8.54
N GLY A 385 -14.09 34.92 -8.17
CA GLY A 385 -12.81 34.67 -7.50
C GLY A 385 -11.62 35.35 -8.18
N PRO A 386 -11.41 35.18 -9.50
CA PRO A 386 -10.33 35.86 -10.23
C PRO A 386 -10.33 37.39 -10.13
N SER A 387 -11.51 38.00 -9.91
CA SER A 387 -11.62 39.47 -9.78
C SER A 387 -11.36 39.98 -8.35
N ILE A 388 -11.41 39.09 -7.34
CA ILE A 388 -11.33 39.42 -5.92
C ILE A 388 -10.02 38.91 -5.29
N ILE A 389 -9.42 37.86 -5.85
CA ILE A 389 -8.20 37.20 -5.37
C ILE A 389 -7.12 37.33 -6.46
N THR A 390 -5.98 37.94 -6.11
CA THR A 390 -4.83 38.05 -7.01
C THR A 390 -4.04 36.74 -7.01
N ASP A 391 -3.71 36.23 -5.82
CA ASP A 391 -2.93 35.01 -5.62
C ASP A 391 -3.38 34.26 -4.37
N GLN A 392 -3.03 32.99 -4.28
CA GLN A 392 -3.21 32.18 -3.08
C GLN A 392 -2.14 31.09 -2.97
N ALA A 393 -1.93 30.64 -1.74
CA ALA A 393 -1.06 29.52 -1.45
C ALA A 393 -1.63 28.61 -0.36
N ILE A 394 -1.41 27.31 -0.51
CA ILE A 394 -1.61 26.34 0.56
C ILE A 394 -0.33 26.31 1.38
N ILE A 395 -0.48 26.39 2.70
CA ILE A 395 0.62 26.31 3.66
C ILE A 395 0.34 25.25 4.71
N GLY A 396 1.38 24.67 5.29
CA GLY A 396 1.21 23.71 6.37
C GLY A 396 2.52 23.24 6.97
N ARG A 397 2.41 22.49 8.07
CA ARG A 397 3.57 21.93 8.80
C ARG A 397 3.82 20.47 8.47
N ASP A 398 2.84 19.80 7.87
CA ASP A 398 2.90 18.40 7.48
C ASP A 398 1.90 18.10 6.35
N LEU A 399 2.12 17.00 5.62
CA LEU A 399 1.28 16.53 4.52
C LEU A 399 0.39 15.34 4.91
N TYR A 400 0.21 15.06 6.21
CA TYR A 400 -0.48 13.84 6.67
C TYR A 400 -2.01 14.01 6.65
N MET A 401 -2.58 14.17 5.44
CA MET A 401 -3.98 14.55 5.24
C MET A 401 -4.98 13.49 5.73
N GLN A 402 -4.56 12.23 5.81
CA GLN A 402 -5.44 11.11 6.16
C GLN A 402 -5.99 11.20 7.59
N ASP A 403 -5.28 11.86 8.51
CA ASP A 403 -5.66 11.91 9.94
C ASP A 403 -5.86 13.33 10.49
N GLY A 404 -5.78 14.36 9.66
CA GLY A 404 -5.88 15.75 10.10
C GLY A 404 -4.50 16.40 10.24
N ALA A 405 -3.92 16.73 9.09
CA ALA A 405 -2.69 17.50 8.93
C ALA A 405 -2.84 18.94 9.43
N ALA A 406 -1.73 19.60 9.78
CA ALA A 406 -1.71 21.04 10.05
C ALA A 406 -1.58 21.84 8.76
N MET A 407 -2.70 22.35 8.22
CA MET A 407 -2.72 23.06 6.94
C MET A 407 -3.67 24.26 6.90
N GLY A 408 -3.47 25.14 5.93
CA GLY A 408 -4.32 26.29 5.67
C GLY A 408 -4.08 26.90 4.31
N VAL A 409 -4.86 27.93 3.99
CA VAL A 409 -4.76 28.72 2.77
C VAL A 409 -4.52 30.17 3.14
N VAL A 410 -3.55 30.81 2.50
CA VAL A 410 -3.31 32.25 2.57
C VAL A 410 -3.75 32.87 1.25
N PHE A 411 -4.56 33.93 1.34
CA PHE A 411 -5.08 34.67 0.20
C PHE A 411 -4.41 36.04 0.11
N GLU A 412 -4.01 36.41 -1.11
CA GLU A 412 -3.70 37.78 -1.50
C GLU A 412 -4.92 38.38 -2.21
N PRO A 413 -5.77 39.14 -1.52
CA PRO A 413 -6.96 39.71 -2.13
C PRO A 413 -6.66 40.96 -2.94
N THR A 414 -7.30 41.08 -4.10
CA THR A 414 -7.44 42.34 -4.82
C THR A 414 -8.31 43.33 -4.03
N ASN A 415 -9.32 42.83 -3.31
CA ASN A 415 -10.15 43.61 -2.40
C ASN A 415 -10.47 42.82 -1.12
N ALA A 416 -9.70 43.09 -0.06
CA ALA A 416 -9.81 42.40 1.22
C ALA A 416 -11.21 42.52 1.85
N PHE A 417 -11.89 43.66 1.70
CA PHE A 417 -13.23 43.84 2.26
C PHE A 417 -14.27 42.91 1.61
N LEU A 418 -14.25 42.80 0.28
CA LEU A 418 -15.17 41.91 -0.45
C LEU A 418 -14.88 40.44 -0.14
N LEU A 419 -13.61 40.03 -0.15
CA LEU A 419 -13.22 38.66 0.18
C LEU A 419 -13.64 38.29 1.59
N ARG A 420 -13.30 39.13 2.59
CA ARG A 420 -13.69 38.92 3.98
C ARG A 420 -15.20 38.82 4.15
N SER A 421 -15.95 39.69 3.49
CA SER A 421 -17.42 39.66 3.57
C SER A 421 -18.00 38.37 2.98
N SER A 422 -17.47 37.91 1.84
CA SER A 422 -17.87 36.64 1.24
C SER A 422 -17.56 35.46 2.18
N LEU A 423 -16.32 35.35 2.65
CA LEU A 423 -15.89 34.28 3.54
C LEU A 423 -16.70 34.24 4.84
N ASN A 424 -16.99 35.40 5.43
CA ASN A 424 -17.82 35.47 6.64
C ASN A 424 -19.27 35.04 6.38
N ASN A 425 -19.83 35.36 5.22
CA ASN A 425 -21.17 34.91 4.84
C ASN A 425 -21.21 33.38 4.70
N ASP A 426 -20.22 32.78 4.04
CA ASP A 426 -20.11 31.34 3.87
C ASP A 426 -19.96 30.62 5.21
N ARG A 427 -19.06 31.13 6.07
CA ARG A 427 -18.84 30.60 7.43
C ARG A 427 -20.07 30.73 8.32
N THR A 428 -20.79 31.85 8.23
CA THR A 428 -22.03 32.06 9.00
C THR A 428 -23.12 31.10 8.52
N THR A 429 -23.23 30.89 7.20
CA THR A 429 -24.17 29.93 6.62
C THR A 429 -23.87 28.51 7.08
N LEU A 430 -22.60 28.11 7.06
CA LEU A 430 -22.17 26.79 7.53
C LEU A 430 -22.42 26.62 9.04
N ALA A 431 -22.12 27.64 9.85
CA ALA A 431 -22.41 27.61 11.29
C ALA A 431 -23.90 27.50 11.60
N ASN A 432 -24.77 28.15 10.81
CA ASN A 432 -26.23 28.08 10.96
C ASN A 432 -26.83 26.77 10.42
N SER A 433 -26.06 25.94 9.71
CA SER A 433 -26.56 24.67 9.16
C SER A 433 -26.72 23.56 10.21
N SER A 434 -26.07 23.69 11.37
CA SER A 434 -26.08 22.68 12.43
C SER A 434 -25.73 23.29 13.79
N ASP A 435 -26.52 22.96 14.83
CA ASP A 435 -26.25 23.36 16.22
C ASP A 435 -24.93 22.78 16.77
N GLN A 436 -24.31 21.82 16.08
CA GLN A 436 -23.02 21.24 16.45
C GLN A 436 -21.83 22.12 16.03
N ILE A 437 -22.04 23.11 15.17
CA ILE A 437 -20.99 24.01 14.67
C ILE A 437 -21.12 25.35 15.37
N THR A 438 -20.03 25.81 15.96
CA THR A 438 -19.97 27.12 16.61
C THR A 438 -19.04 28.04 15.84
N LEU A 439 -19.44 29.30 15.66
CA LEU A 439 -18.60 30.38 15.13
C LEU A 439 -18.44 31.45 16.21
N LYS A 440 -17.20 31.72 16.62
CA LYS A 440 -16.88 32.66 17.71
C LYS A 440 -15.64 33.49 17.40
N ASN A 441 -15.59 34.71 17.93
CA ASN A 441 -14.35 35.47 17.98
C ASN A 441 -13.41 34.82 19.02
N VAL A 442 -12.12 34.77 18.70
CA VAL A 442 -11.08 34.21 19.56
C VAL A 442 -9.91 35.18 19.67
N GLN A 443 -9.38 35.31 20.88
CA GLN A 443 -8.13 36.00 21.12
C GLN A 443 -6.99 34.99 20.94
N LEU A 444 -6.08 35.30 20.02
CA LEU A 444 -4.84 34.56 19.81
C LEU A 444 -3.69 35.36 20.44
N GLU A 445 -2.54 34.71 20.65
CA GLU A 445 -1.37 35.35 21.29
C GLU A 445 -0.95 36.64 20.58
N ASN A 446 -0.96 36.63 19.23
CA ASN A 446 -0.45 37.71 18.41
C ASN A 446 -1.52 38.59 17.73
N GLY A 447 -2.81 38.34 17.98
CA GLY A 447 -3.92 39.12 17.39
C GLY A 447 -5.30 38.51 17.63
N GLU A 448 -6.31 39.03 16.93
CA GLU A 448 -7.70 38.54 16.98
C GLU A 448 -8.04 37.72 15.74
N GLY A 449 -8.98 36.79 15.87
CA GLY A 449 -9.50 36.01 14.76
C GLY A 449 -10.88 35.44 15.04
N THR A 450 -11.37 34.61 14.12
CA THR A 450 -12.60 33.81 14.33
C THR A 450 -12.29 32.32 14.27
N LEU A 451 -12.95 31.55 15.12
CA LEU A 451 -12.90 30.09 15.12
C LEU A 451 -14.29 29.55 14.78
N MET A 452 -14.35 28.79 13.68
CA MET A 452 -15.48 27.92 13.36
C MET A 452 -15.11 26.49 13.73
N ARG A 453 -15.86 25.86 14.64
CA ARG A 453 -15.51 24.53 15.16
C ARG A 453 -16.72 23.70 15.53
N SER A 454 -16.61 22.41 15.23
CA SER A 454 -17.46 21.29 15.69
C SER A 454 -16.80 20.52 16.85
N THR A 455 -17.58 19.76 17.63
CA THR A 455 -17.05 19.02 18.78
C THR A 455 -16.05 17.92 18.41
N ASP A 456 -16.18 17.38 17.20
CA ASP A 456 -15.36 16.28 16.68
C ASP A 456 -14.21 16.73 15.77
N ASN A 457 -14.07 18.04 15.56
CA ASN A 457 -13.13 18.67 14.64
C ASN A 457 -13.38 18.35 13.14
N SER A 458 -14.54 17.81 12.77
CA SER A 458 -14.96 17.62 11.37
C SER A 458 -15.04 18.95 10.61
N VAL A 459 -15.39 20.00 11.34
CA VAL A 459 -15.17 21.42 11.01
C VAL A 459 -14.25 22.00 12.08
N ARG A 460 -13.13 22.58 11.66
CA ARG A 460 -12.18 23.32 12.51
C ARG A 460 -11.43 24.31 11.64
N SER A 461 -11.74 25.59 11.77
CA SER A 461 -11.26 26.63 10.87
C SER A 461 -11.07 27.96 11.58
N TYR A 462 -9.81 28.32 11.79
CA TYR A 462 -9.39 29.66 12.20
C TYR A 462 -9.34 30.55 10.96
N MET A 463 -9.83 31.78 11.08
CA MET A 463 -9.66 32.82 10.09
C MET A 463 -9.05 34.04 10.78
N VAL A 464 -7.88 34.45 10.28
CA VAL A 464 -7.10 35.61 10.77
C VAL A 464 -6.72 36.50 9.60
N GLU A 465 -6.49 37.79 9.86
CA GLU A 465 -6.17 38.79 8.84
C GLU A 465 -5.02 39.68 9.33
N HIS A 466 -4.07 39.97 8.45
CA HIS A 466 -2.98 40.91 8.69
C HIS A 466 -2.61 41.63 7.39
N ASP A 467 -2.47 42.96 7.42
CA ASP A 467 -2.16 43.80 6.25
C ASP A 467 -3.02 43.53 5.00
N GLY A 468 -4.29 43.15 5.21
CA GLY A 468 -5.23 42.81 4.14
C GLY A 468 -5.11 41.39 3.61
N TYR A 469 -4.07 40.63 3.98
CA TYR A 469 -3.97 39.19 3.69
C TYR A 469 -4.81 38.39 4.67
N ILE A 470 -5.46 37.33 4.17
CA ILE A 470 -6.35 36.49 4.98
C ILE A 470 -5.78 35.07 5.01
N CYS A 471 -5.60 34.52 6.21
CA CYS A 471 -5.25 33.12 6.41
C CYS A 471 -6.44 32.35 6.99
N ILE A 472 -6.80 31.24 6.35
CA ILE A 472 -7.77 30.26 6.87
C ILE A 472 -7.05 28.95 7.11
N THR A 473 -7.03 28.47 8.35
CA THR A 473 -6.28 27.25 8.71
C THR A 473 -7.04 26.39 9.69
N ASN A 474 -6.83 25.07 9.61
CA ASN A 474 -7.36 24.13 10.57
C ASN A 474 -6.48 24.00 11.82
N CYS A 475 -5.41 24.80 11.96
CA CYS A 475 -4.37 24.70 12.99
C CYS A 475 -4.22 26.04 13.74
N LYS A 476 -4.32 26.01 15.07
CA LYS A 476 -4.21 27.22 15.89
C LYS A 476 -2.80 27.79 15.81
N MET A 477 -1.79 26.93 15.88
CA MET A 477 -0.39 27.35 15.80
C MET A 477 -0.08 28.07 14.49
N ILE A 478 -0.59 27.61 13.35
CA ILE A 478 -0.41 28.30 12.06
C ILE A 478 -1.06 29.69 12.09
N ALA A 479 -2.27 29.82 12.65
CA ALA A 479 -2.93 31.12 12.77
C ALA A 479 -2.16 32.10 13.66
N GLU A 480 -1.62 31.62 14.78
CA GLU A 480 -0.78 32.41 15.70
C GLU A 480 0.54 32.85 15.03
N ARG A 481 1.18 31.95 14.29
CA ARG A 481 2.43 32.22 13.56
C ARG A 481 2.23 33.16 12.38
N PHE A 482 1.12 33.04 11.64
CA PHE A 482 0.76 33.99 10.58
C PHE A 482 0.67 35.43 11.11
N LEU A 483 0.00 35.62 12.25
CA LEU A 483 -0.10 36.93 12.90
C LEU A 483 1.24 37.42 13.46
N GLU A 484 2.08 36.51 13.97
CA GLU A 484 3.43 36.85 14.44
C GLU A 484 4.31 37.35 13.30
N VAL A 485 4.34 36.61 12.19
CA VAL A 485 5.09 36.95 10.97
C VAL A 485 4.69 38.32 10.46
N GLY A 486 3.39 38.63 10.46
CA GLY A 486 2.91 39.97 10.11
C GLY A 486 3.53 41.09 10.96
N ARG A 487 3.75 40.83 12.26
CA ARG A 487 4.30 41.82 13.20
C ARG A 487 5.82 41.90 13.19
N THR A 488 6.51 40.75 13.15
CA THR A 488 7.97 40.68 13.21
C THR A 488 8.61 40.87 11.83
N GLY A 489 7.87 40.51 10.79
CA GLY A 489 8.36 40.41 9.43
C GLY A 489 9.29 39.22 9.20
N GLU A 490 9.45 38.29 10.14
CA GLU A 490 10.29 37.08 10.00
C GLU A 490 9.58 36.01 9.18
N SER A 491 9.43 36.26 7.88
CA SER A 491 8.65 35.44 6.97
C SER A 491 9.51 34.47 6.16
N LEU A 492 8.83 33.47 5.57
CA LEU A 492 9.43 32.52 4.63
C LEU A 492 10.22 33.24 3.52
N GLY A 493 9.63 34.29 2.94
CA GLY A 493 10.25 35.10 1.89
C GLY A 493 11.59 35.75 2.27
N LYS A 494 11.86 35.94 3.57
CA LYS A 494 13.12 36.52 4.08
C LYS A 494 14.18 35.48 4.45
N THR A 495 13.85 34.20 4.46
CA THR A 495 14.83 33.15 4.76
C THR A 495 15.86 33.04 3.62
N ASP A 496 17.13 32.82 3.97
CA ASP A 496 18.20 32.69 2.98
C ASP A 496 17.95 31.52 2.02
N ALA A 497 17.41 30.40 2.54
CA ALA A 497 17.07 29.22 1.75
C ALA A 497 15.96 29.48 0.72
N PHE A 498 14.93 30.25 1.07
CA PHE A 498 13.86 30.59 0.13
C PHE A 498 14.35 31.58 -0.94
N ARG A 499 15.14 32.59 -0.52
CA ARG A 499 15.74 33.55 -1.44
C ARG A 499 16.65 32.85 -2.44
N PHE A 500 17.50 31.94 -1.98
CA PHE A 500 18.33 31.14 -2.88
C PHE A 500 17.50 30.29 -3.83
N ALA A 501 16.44 29.61 -3.36
CA ALA A 501 15.54 28.88 -4.24
C ALA A 501 14.94 29.80 -5.33
N ARG A 502 14.61 31.05 -5.02
CA ARG A 502 14.16 32.06 -5.99
C ARG A 502 15.26 32.57 -6.93
N THR A 503 16.54 32.47 -6.57
CA THR A 503 17.64 32.71 -7.52
C THR A 503 17.75 31.60 -8.56
N LEU A 504 17.49 30.36 -8.17
CA LEU A 504 17.50 29.19 -9.07
C LEU A 504 16.20 29.11 -9.88
N HIS A 505 15.08 29.55 -9.29
CA HIS A 505 13.75 29.43 -9.83
C HIS A 505 12.99 30.77 -9.81
N PRO A 506 13.36 31.74 -10.68
CA PRO A 506 12.83 33.09 -10.66
C PRO A 506 11.35 33.18 -11.07
N LEU A 507 10.67 34.23 -10.63
CA LEU A 507 9.25 34.48 -10.93
C LEU A 507 8.95 34.66 -12.42
N SER A 508 9.95 35.04 -13.22
CA SER A 508 9.83 35.21 -14.68
C SER A 508 9.49 33.91 -15.42
N LEU A 509 9.62 32.74 -14.79
CA LEU A 509 9.20 31.47 -15.37
C LEU A 509 7.66 31.37 -15.52
N ASP A 510 6.91 32.15 -14.73
CA ASP A 510 5.43 32.21 -14.70
C ASP A 510 4.79 30.80 -14.61
N ASP A 511 5.28 30.02 -13.65
CA ASP A 511 4.78 28.67 -13.39
C ASP A 511 3.34 28.68 -12.87
N THR A 512 2.62 27.62 -13.21
CA THR A 512 1.24 27.38 -12.76
C THR A 512 1.20 27.03 -11.27
N ILE A 513 2.18 26.25 -10.80
CA ILE A 513 2.34 25.88 -9.38
C ILE A 513 3.81 25.99 -9.02
N PHE A 514 4.10 26.60 -7.87
CA PHE A 514 5.41 26.56 -7.24
C PHE A 514 5.27 26.00 -5.83
N ALA A 515 5.76 24.78 -5.61
CA ALA A 515 5.79 24.14 -4.31
C ALA A 515 7.18 24.26 -3.69
N TYR A 516 7.26 24.67 -2.43
CA TYR A 516 8.50 24.81 -1.67
C TYR A 516 8.34 24.13 -0.31
N PHE A 517 9.29 23.27 0.05
CA PHE A 517 9.37 22.61 1.34
C PHE A 517 10.59 23.15 2.08
N SER A 518 10.33 23.94 3.13
CA SER A 518 11.40 24.61 3.87
C SER A 518 12.22 23.63 4.73
N PRO A 519 13.51 23.91 4.96
CA PRO A 519 14.32 23.15 5.90
C PRO A 519 13.67 23.08 7.28
N GLU A 520 13.09 24.17 7.76
CA GLU A 520 12.42 24.28 9.07
C GLU A 520 11.16 23.40 9.15
N MET A 521 10.45 23.21 8.03
CA MET A 521 9.34 22.26 7.96
C MET A 521 9.87 20.81 8.04
N LEU A 522 10.86 20.45 7.22
CA LEU A 522 11.44 19.10 7.17
C LEU A 522 12.05 18.71 8.53
N GLN A 523 12.77 19.62 9.18
CA GLN A 523 13.29 19.47 10.53
C GLN A 523 12.16 19.31 11.57
N GLY A 524 11.05 20.02 11.38
CA GLY A 524 9.86 19.93 12.24
C GLY A 524 9.23 18.52 12.24
N LEU A 525 9.23 17.84 11.09
CA LEU A 525 8.74 16.45 10.96
C LEU A 525 9.60 15.43 11.75
N LEU A 526 10.83 15.81 12.08
CA LEU A 526 11.77 15.00 12.87
C LEU A 526 11.91 15.48 14.31
N SER A 527 11.07 16.44 14.73
CA SER A 527 11.05 16.89 16.12
C SER A 527 10.50 15.79 17.05
N PRO A 528 10.96 15.71 18.30
CA PRO A 528 10.48 14.72 19.26
C PRO A 528 8.97 14.85 19.50
N GLN A 529 8.46 16.09 19.56
CA GLN A 529 7.02 16.33 19.67
C GLN A 529 6.27 15.71 18.50
N TYR A 530 6.74 15.94 17.26
CA TYR A 530 6.02 15.49 16.07
C TYR A 530 6.01 13.96 15.96
N LEU A 531 7.17 13.32 16.06
CA LEU A 531 7.29 11.86 15.89
C LEU A 531 6.55 11.09 16.99
N ILE A 532 6.64 11.55 18.25
CA ILE A 532 5.94 10.89 19.37
C ILE A 532 4.43 11.08 19.24
N GLU A 533 3.95 12.28 18.93
CA GLU A 533 2.52 12.51 18.75
C GLU A 533 1.97 11.78 17.50
N LEU A 534 2.75 11.66 16.43
CA LEU A 534 2.40 10.85 15.26
C LEU A 534 2.23 9.38 15.64
N ARG A 535 3.15 8.82 16.43
CA ARG A 535 3.02 7.45 16.95
C ARG A 535 1.76 7.27 17.81
N ARG A 536 1.48 8.20 18.70
CA ARG A 536 0.26 8.17 19.54
C ARG A 536 -1.03 8.34 18.73
N ARG A 537 -1.00 9.12 17.65
CA ARG A 537 -2.12 9.25 16.68
C ARG A 537 -2.40 7.93 15.98
N MET A 538 -1.38 7.25 15.45
CA MET A 538 -1.55 5.94 14.83
C MET A 538 -2.08 4.90 15.82
N GLN A 539 -1.61 4.92 17.08
CA GLN A 539 -2.19 4.09 18.14
C GLN A 539 -3.68 4.42 18.35
N SER A 540 -4.05 5.70 18.34
CA SER A 540 -5.45 6.09 18.48
C SER A 540 -6.32 5.71 17.30
N GLU A 541 -5.78 5.73 16.09
CA GLU A 541 -6.45 5.25 14.90
C GLU A 541 -6.77 3.75 15.05
N ALA A 542 -5.77 2.97 15.45
CA ALA A 542 -5.91 1.54 15.71
C ALA A 542 -6.94 1.26 16.82
N ASP A 543 -6.87 1.97 17.95
CA ASP A 543 -7.82 1.79 19.06
C ASP A 543 -9.26 2.10 18.62
N ILE A 544 -9.49 3.18 17.86
CA ILE A 544 -10.82 3.52 17.34
C ILE A 544 -11.35 2.41 16.44
N ALA A 545 -10.53 1.92 15.50
CA ALA A 545 -10.89 0.82 14.61
C ALA A 545 -11.18 -0.48 15.39
N LEU A 546 -10.38 -0.78 16.43
CA LEU A 546 -10.59 -1.93 17.31
C LEU A 546 -11.92 -1.87 18.06
N VAL A 547 -12.34 -0.70 18.56
CA VAL A 547 -13.66 -0.57 19.21
C VAL A 547 -14.78 -0.85 18.21
N HIS A 548 -14.68 -0.37 16.98
CA HIS A 548 -15.68 -0.68 15.94
C HIS A 548 -15.72 -2.17 15.59
N LEU A 549 -14.56 -2.82 15.47
CA LEU A 549 -14.45 -4.27 15.24
C LEU A 549 -14.96 -5.09 16.45
N ALA A 550 -14.66 -4.66 17.67
CA ALA A 550 -15.12 -5.30 18.90
C ALA A 550 -16.63 -5.19 19.08
N ARG A 551 -17.22 -4.03 18.80
CA ARG A 551 -18.68 -3.86 18.77
C ARG A 551 -19.33 -4.76 17.73
N ALA A 552 -18.72 -4.85 16.54
CA ALA A 552 -19.17 -5.75 15.47
C ALA A 552 -19.18 -7.20 15.93
N ALA A 553 -18.05 -7.65 16.49
CA ALA A 553 -17.92 -9.01 17.00
C ALA A 553 -18.88 -9.27 18.16
N ALA A 554 -18.97 -8.38 19.15
CA ALA A 554 -19.87 -8.59 20.29
C ALA A 554 -21.34 -8.69 19.88
N ALA A 555 -21.76 -7.88 18.91
CA ALA A 555 -23.12 -7.87 18.42
C ALA A 555 -23.42 -9.02 17.44
N SER A 556 -22.43 -9.59 16.75
CA SER A 556 -22.58 -10.82 15.96
C SER A 556 -22.60 -12.10 16.80
N HIS A 557 -21.96 -12.07 17.97
CA HIS A 557 -21.72 -13.26 18.81
C HIS A 557 -22.61 -13.34 20.06
N SER A 558 -23.52 -12.38 20.29
CA SER A 558 -24.39 -12.40 21.47
C SER A 558 -25.72 -13.12 21.19
N SER A 559 -25.83 -14.36 21.68
CA SER A 559 -27.05 -15.20 21.62
C SER A 559 -28.26 -14.63 22.41
N ALA A 560 -28.06 -13.53 23.13
CA ALA A 560 -29.01 -12.96 24.09
C ALA A 560 -29.39 -11.50 23.78
N VAL A 561 -29.23 -11.04 22.53
CA VAL A 561 -29.70 -9.70 22.14
C VAL A 561 -31.23 -9.69 22.19
N SER A 562 -31.77 -8.99 23.19
CA SER A 562 -33.19 -8.72 23.36
C SER A 562 -33.34 -7.27 23.80
N ASP A 563 -34.56 -6.72 23.81
CA ASP A 563 -34.81 -5.37 24.31
C ASP A 563 -34.33 -5.17 25.77
N ASN A 564 -34.14 -6.26 26.54
CA ASN A 564 -33.66 -6.26 27.91
C ASN A 564 -32.14 -6.51 28.06
N ASN A 565 -31.43 -6.82 26.97
CA ASN A 565 -29.98 -7.06 26.98
C ASN A 565 -29.37 -6.60 25.63
N PRO A 566 -29.10 -5.29 25.48
CA PRO A 566 -28.56 -4.75 24.25
C PRO A 566 -27.13 -5.26 23.98
N PRO A 567 -26.65 -5.24 22.72
CA PRO A 567 -25.29 -5.61 22.40
C PRO A 567 -24.28 -4.75 23.17
N LEU A 568 -23.14 -5.33 23.55
CA LEU A 568 -22.07 -4.62 24.24
C LEU A 568 -21.54 -3.47 23.35
N ARG A 569 -21.68 -2.25 23.85
CA ARG A 569 -21.26 -1.03 23.14
C ARG A 569 -20.16 -0.26 23.86
N ASP A 570 -20.10 -0.40 25.19
CA ASP A 570 -19.12 0.29 26.02
C ASP A 570 -17.81 -0.50 26.10
N ILE A 571 -16.69 0.19 26.26
CA ILE A 571 -15.34 -0.38 26.21
C ILE A 571 -15.11 -1.37 27.36
N GLU A 572 -15.44 -1.01 28.60
CA GLU A 572 -15.23 -1.87 29.77
C GLU A 572 -15.93 -3.24 29.65
N PRO A 573 -17.23 -3.32 29.30
CA PRO A 573 -17.87 -4.60 28.99
C PRO A 573 -17.22 -5.38 27.85
N LEU A 574 -16.73 -4.71 26.80
CA LEU A 574 -16.04 -5.36 25.68
C LEU A 574 -14.71 -5.99 26.11
N VAL A 575 -13.95 -5.33 26.99
CA VAL A 575 -12.73 -5.88 27.62
C VAL A 575 -13.08 -7.06 28.51
N ALA A 576 -14.09 -6.92 29.39
CA ALA A 576 -14.51 -7.99 30.31
C ALA A 576 -14.98 -9.25 29.58
N ALA A 577 -15.61 -9.10 28.42
CA ALA A 577 -16.04 -10.20 27.55
C ALA A 577 -14.93 -10.74 26.62
N GLY A 578 -13.74 -10.12 26.63
CA GLY A 578 -12.58 -10.52 25.83
C GLY A 578 -12.66 -10.16 24.34
N TYR A 579 -13.53 -9.23 23.95
CA TYR A 579 -13.55 -8.67 22.58
C TYR A 579 -12.47 -7.60 22.38
N LEU A 580 -12.05 -6.95 23.46
CA LEU A 580 -10.88 -6.07 23.50
C LEU A 580 -9.83 -6.67 24.45
N PRO A 581 -8.54 -6.42 24.23
CA PRO A 581 -7.49 -6.93 25.12
C PRO A 581 -7.57 -6.31 26.52
N VAL A 582 -6.98 -7.01 27.50
CA VAL A 582 -6.83 -6.47 28.86
C VAL A 582 -5.93 -5.23 28.83
N GLY A 583 -6.31 -4.18 29.55
CA GLY A 583 -5.60 -2.89 29.53
C GLY A 583 -5.85 -2.05 28.27
N PHE A 584 -6.82 -2.43 27.42
CA PHE A 584 -7.18 -1.65 26.24
C PHE A 584 -7.53 -0.20 26.61
N GLY A 585 -6.98 0.74 25.85
CA GLY A 585 -7.20 2.18 26.05
C GLY A 585 -6.41 2.80 27.20
N GLU A 586 -5.62 2.02 27.96
CA GLU A 586 -4.65 2.58 28.89
C GLU A 586 -3.46 3.15 28.11
N ARG A 587 -3.34 4.48 28.07
CA ARG A 587 -2.21 5.14 27.41
C ARG A 587 -1.31 5.83 28.41
N PRO A 588 0.01 5.88 28.13
CA PRO A 588 0.97 6.51 29.02
C PRO A 588 0.71 7.99 29.32
N ASP A 589 0.04 8.70 28.41
CA ASP A 589 -0.25 10.13 28.48
C ASP A 589 -1.62 10.45 29.09
N GLY A 590 -2.33 9.44 29.61
CA GLY A 590 -3.66 9.59 30.19
C GLY A 590 -4.76 9.90 29.18
N THR A 591 -4.46 9.90 27.88
CA THR A 591 -5.47 9.96 26.82
C THR A 591 -6.07 8.58 26.59
N GLY A 592 -7.23 8.51 25.93
CA GLY A 592 -7.82 7.23 25.59
C GLY A 592 -8.96 7.38 24.60
N VAL A 593 -9.50 6.24 24.20
CA VAL A 593 -10.71 6.19 23.39
C VAL A 593 -11.93 6.13 24.30
N PHE A 594 -12.97 6.87 23.93
CA PHE A 594 -14.26 6.85 24.60
C PHE A 594 -15.39 6.84 23.59
N THR A 595 -16.60 6.52 24.07
CA THR A 595 -17.76 6.29 23.22
C THR A 595 -18.91 7.23 23.57
N ILE A 596 -19.50 7.88 22.57
CA ILE A 596 -20.77 8.64 22.69
C ILE A 596 -21.75 8.07 21.67
N GLY A 597 -22.68 7.23 22.12
CA GLY A 597 -23.54 6.47 21.21
C GLY A 597 -22.70 5.60 20.27
N ASP A 598 -22.93 5.72 18.98
CA ASP A 598 -22.19 4.99 17.95
C ASP A 598 -20.82 5.62 17.61
N ARG A 599 -20.58 6.86 18.07
CA ARG A 599 -19.32 7.56 17.84
C ARG A 599 -18.23 7.06 18.77
N VAL A 600 -17.05 6.88 18.21
CA VAL A 600 -15.82 6.51 18.93
C VAL A 600 -14.81 7.62 18.69
N LEU A 601 -14.29 8.20 19.77
CA LEU A 601 -13.46 9.41 19.73
C LEU A 601 -12.26 9.25 20.66
N ASP A 602 -11.17 9.95 20.36
CA ASP A 602 -10.07 10.16 21.28
C ASP A 602 -10.36 11.36 22.19
N THR A 603 -10.12 11.22 23.49
CA THR A 603 -10.38 12.25 24.52
C THR A 603 -9.68 13.60 24.25
N ARG A 604 -8.56 13.58 23.54
CA ARG A 604 -7.73 14.73 23.20
C ARG A 604 -7.78 15.07 21.71
N ARG A 605 -7.61 14.07 20.85
CA ARG A 605 -7.41 14.25 19.40
C ARG A 605 -8.73 14.43 18.65
N GLY A 606 -9.85 13.88 19.15
CA GLY A 606 -11.15 13.96 18.50
C GLY A 606 -11.44 12.76 17.59
N ALA A 607 -12.12 13.00 16.45
CA ALA A 607 -12.53 11.94 15.54
C ALA A 607 -11.40 11.54 14.57
N ARG A 608 -11.32 10.23 14.27
CA ARG A 608 -10.44 9.70 13.23
C ARG A 608 -10.63 10.45 11.92
N GLY A 609 -9.54 10.68 11.21
CA GLY A 609 -9.55 11.41 9.94
C GLY A 609 -9.63 12.93 10.06
N THR A 610 -9.88 13.46 11.26
CA THR A 610 -9.96 14.89 11.55
C THR A 610 -9.34 15.21 12.92
N PHE A 611 -8.29 14.46 13.30
CA PHE A 611 -7.63 14.67 14.57
C PHE A 611 -7.09 16.10 14.68
N LEU A 612 -7.04 16.59 15.92
CA LEU A 612 -6.45 17.87 16.28
C LEU A 612 -5.01 17.93 15.76
N PRO A 613 -4.62 18.88 14.88
CA PRO A 613 -3.29 18.95 14.27
C PRO A 613 -2.15 18.76 15.27
N ILE A 614 -1.07 18.08 14.88
CA ILE A 614 0.07 17.76 15.77
C ILE A 614 0.61 19.00 16.50
N PRO A 615 0.82 20.17 15.84
CA PRO A 615 1.28 21.38 16.53
C PRO A 615 0.33 21.87 17.64
N ASP A 616 -0.96 21.55 17.57
CA ASP A 616 -1.96 21.91 18.58
C ASP A 616 -2.09 20.87 19.71
N SER A 617 -1.33 19.76 19.64
CA SER A 617 -1.30 18.69 20.65
C SER A 617 0.06 18.67 21.36
N PRO A 618 0.30 19.53 22.39
CA PRO A 618 1.60 19.62 23.06
C PRO A 618 1.96 18.34 23.84
N VAL A 619 3.19 17.86 23.70
CA VAL A 619 3.72 16.70 24.43
C VAL A 619 4.69 17.20 25.50
N GLU A 620 4.29 17.14 26.76
CA GLU A 620 5.12 17.58 27.90
C GLU A 620 5.99 16.45 28.46
N SER A 621 5.43 15.23 28.49
CA SER A 621 6.09 14.04 29.01
C SER A 621 5.93 12.82 28.09
N VAL A 622 6.91 11.92 28.21
CA VAL A 622 7.08 10.71 27.40
C VAL A 622 7.44 9.51 28.27
N THR A 623 7.26 8.32 27.73
CA THR A 623 7.72 7.07 28.35
C THR A 623 9.21 6.83 28.14
N ALA A 624 9.78 5.87 28.88
CA ALA A 624 11.17 5.47 28.66
C ALA A 624 11.34 4.84 27.26
N THR A 625 10.36 4.03 26.82
CA THR A 625 10.36 3.45 25.48
C THR A 625 10.26 4.50 24.38
N GLU A 626 9.39 5.51 24.52
CA GLU A 626 9.28 6.61 23.55
C GLU A 626 10.57 7.43 23.48
N ALA A 627 11.19 7.72 24.63
CA ALA A 627 12.44 8.45 24.70
C ALA A 627 13.60 7.68 24.04
N GLN A 628 13.71 6.37 24.30
CA GLN A 628 14.73 5.53 23.68
C GLN A 628 14.52 5.42 22.16
N TRP A 629 13.29 5.18 21.72
CA TRP A 629 12.95 5.11 20.31
C TRP A 629 13.31 6.40 19.55
N PHE A 630 12.98 7.56 20.13
CA PHE A 630 13.38 8.84 19.54
C PHE A 630 14.89 9.04 19.54
N ALA A 631 15.60 8.61 20.60
CA ALA A 631 17.06 8.73 20.66
C ALA A 631 17.76 7.95 19.53
N GLU A 632 17.27 6.75 19.20
CA GLU A 632 17.80 5.96 18.07
C GLU A 632 17.64 6.70 16.72
N ILE A 633 16.48 7.35 16.50
CA ILE A 633 16.23 8.19 15.32
C ILE A 633 17.15 9.41 15.32
N ALA A 634 17.23 10.12 16.45
CA ALA A 634 18.05 11.32 16.59
C ALA A 634 19.54 11.04 16.35
N ASP A 635 20.05 9.92 16.86
CA ASP A 635 21.43 9.49 16.64
C ASP A 635 21.68 9.13 15.16
N ALA A 636 20.75 8.42 14.50
CA ALA A 636 20.87 8.08 13.09
C ALA A 636 20.88 9.33 12.20
N TYR A 637 19.93 10.24 12.40
CA TYR A 637 19.83 11.46 11.59
C TYR A 637 20.96 12.45 11.88
N SER A 638 21.38 12.63 13.13
CA SER A 638 22.47 13.57 13.47
C SER A 638 23.84 13.13 12.94
N GLN A 639 24.06 11.83 12.76
CA GLN A 639 25.28 11.30 12.15
C GLN A 639 25.30 11.51 10.64
N GLN A 640 24.15 11.37 9.96
CA GLN A 640 24.07 11.37 8.50
C GLN A 640 23.72 12.74 7.90
N PHE A 641 22.92 13.55 8.61
CA PHE A 641 22.43 14.85 8.17
C PHE A 641 22.89 15.93 9.15
N ARG A 642 23.59 16.95 8.65
CA ARG A 642 23.93 18.16 9.44
C ARG A 642 22.84 19.22 9.39
N SER A 643 22.15 19.29 8.25
CA SER A 643 21.04 20.19 7.93
C SER A 643 20.18 19.52 6.86
N PHE A 644 18.98 20.07 6.62
CA PHE A 644 18.17 19.68 5.46
C PHE A 644 18.25 20.70 4.34
N ASP A 645 18.20 20.18 3.13
CA ASP A 645 18.16 20.94 1.90
C ASP A 645 16.70 21.28 1.57
N PRO A 646 16.38 22.52 1.19
CA PRO A 646 15.05 22.84 0.68
C PRO A 646 14.76 22.05 -0.59
N ILE A 647 13.50 21.67 -0.74
CA ILE A 647 12.98 21.02 -1.94
C ILE A 647 12.01 21.99 -2.59
N PHE A 648 12.16 22.24 -3.89
CA PHE A 648 11.17 23.01 -4.63
C PHE A 648 10.79 22.35 -5.95
N VAL A 649 9.54 22.55 -6.34
CA VAL A 649 8.94 21.99 -7.55
C VAL A 649 8.17 23.08 -8.28
N GLY A 650 8.58 23.39 -9.50
CA GLY A 650 7.86 24.20 -10.46
C GLY A 650 7.02 23.31 -11.38
N VAL A 651 5.76 23.68 -11.61
CA VAL A 651 4.89 23.05 -12.61
C VAL A 651 4.36 24.13 -13.54
N LYS A 652 4.74 24.05 -14.81
CA LYS A 652 4.25 24.91 -15.87
C LYS A 652 3.32 24.17 -16.79
N ARG A 653 2.24 24.84 -17.20
CA ARG A 653 1.26 24.32 -18.14
C ARG A 653 1.35 25.04 -19.47
N GLU A 654 1.38 24.27 -20.55
CA GLU A 654 1.28 24.77 -21.92
C GLU A 654 0.12 24.07 -22.64
N LEU A 655 -0.70 24.84 -23.35
CA LEU A 655 -1.76 24.29 -24.20
C LEU A 655 -1.16 23.81 -25.52
N ILE A 656 -1.45 22.58 -25.91
CA ILE A 656 -1.12 22.06 -27.23
C ILE A 656 -2.37 22.26 -28.10
N GLU A 657 -2.36 23.27 -28.99
CA GLU A 657 -3.43 23.43 -29.97
C GLU A 657 -3.55 22.17 -30.84
N PRO A 658 -4.78 21.76 -31.23
CA PRO A 658 -4.94 20.60 -32.11
C PRO A 658 -4.18 20.83 -33.40
N LEU A 659 -3.39 19.83 -33.82
CA LEU A 659 -2.69 19.84 -35.11
C LEU A 659 -3.70 20.16 -36.21
N ALA A 660 -3.41 21.19 -37.00
CA ALA A 660 -4.10 21.41 -38.27
C ALA A 660 -3.99 20.12 -39.09
N ASN A 661 -5.07 19.76 -39.77
CA ASN A 661 -5.03 18.64 -40.71
C ASN A 661 -3.91 18.89 -41.75
N PRO A 662 -3.38 17.85 -42.42
CA PRO A 662 -2.33 18.00 -43.44
C PRO A 662 -2.67 18.96 -44.59
N ASP A 663 -3.95 19.33 -44.74
CA ASP A 663 -4.47 20.29 -45.72
C ASP A 663 -4.60 21.73 -45.18
N GLY A 664 -4.18 21.99 -43.95
CA GLY A 664 -4.26 23.30 -43.29
C GLY A 664 -5.66 23.66 -42.77
N SER A 665 -6.64 22.75 -42.84
CA SER A 665 -7.91 22.93 -42.14
C SER A 665 -7.71 22.79 -40.62
N PRO A 666 -8.48 23.53 -39.79
CA PRO A 666 -8.52 23.26 -38.36
C PRO A 666 -8.81 21.77 -38.17
N GLY A 667 -7.98 21.05 -37.42
CA GLY A 667 -8.25 19.67 -37.06
C GLY A 667 -9.69 19.57 -36.56
N GLU A 668 -10.42 18.51 -36.95
CA GLU A 668 -11.79 18.32 -36.47
C GLU A 668 -11.82 18.56 -34.96
N SER A 669 -12.78 19.37 -34.50
CA SER A 669 -12.99 19.68 -33.08
C SER A 669 -13.44 18.43 -32.33
N GLY A 670 -12.58 17.42 -32.25
CA GLY A 670 -12.79 16.19 -31.52
C GLY A 670 -12.33 16.41 -30.10
N THR A 671 -13.23 16.91 -29.24
CA THR A 671 -13.44 16.66 -27.80
C THR A 671 -12.27 16.58 -26.78
N GLU A 672 -11.03 16.24 -27.16
CA GLU A 672 -9.86 16.10 -26.28
C GLU A 672 -9.02 17.38 -26.29
N LEU A 673 -8.91 18.04 -25.14
CA LEU A 673 -7.95 19.14 -24.89
C LEU A 673 -6.58 18.52 -24.57
N ARG A 674 -5.53 18.92 -25.28
CA ARG A 674 -4.16 18.44 -25.01
C ARG A 674 -3.38 19.50 -24.24
N GLU A 675 -2.79 19.12 -23.11
CA GLU A 675 -1.95 19.97 -22.27
C GLU A 675 -0.57 19.33 -22.10
N ARG A 676 0.48 20.15 -22.06
CA ARG A 676 1.83 19.77 -21.68
C ARG A 676 2.12 20.31 -20.29
N LEU A 677 2.51 19.44 -19.38
CA LEU A 677 2.97 19.78 -18.04
C LEU A 677 4.48 19.67 -18.02
N ILE A 678 5.16 20.76 -17.72
CA ILE A 678 6.61 20.82 -17.53
C ILE A 678 6.82 20.89 -16.03
N VAL A 679 7.39 19.84 -15.45
CA VAL A 679 7.69 19.72 -14.03
C VAL A 679 9.20 19.84 -13.86
N HIS A 680 9.61 20.77 -13.02
CA HIS A 680 11.00 20.97 -12.62
C HIS A 680 11.10 20.80 -11.12
N ALA A 681 11.84 19.80 -10.64
CA ALA A 681 12.05 19.57 -9.21
C ALA A 681 13.54 19.67 -8.89
N GLU A 682 13.88 20.39 -7.83
CA GLU A 682 15.26 20.60 -7.43
C GLU A 682 15.42 20.50 -5.91
N VAL A 683 16.52 19.86 -5.50
CA VAL A 683 16.99 19.79 -4.11
C VAL A 683 18.35 20.48 -4.06
N ALA A 684 18.45 21.60 -3.32
CA ALA A 684 19.66 22.42 -3.29
C ALA A 684 19.86 23.11 -1.92
N PRO A 685 21.01 22.93 -1.22
CA PRO A 685 22.17 22.17 -1.66
C PRO A 685 21.89 20.66 -1.73
N TRP A 686 22.82 19.83 -2.20
CA TRP A 686 22.69 18.38 -2.21
C TRP A 686 23.96 17.80 -1.65
N GLN A 687 23.85 16.95 -0.64
CA GLN A 687 24.98 16.23 -0.04
C GLN A 687 24.82 14.74 -0.34
N PRO A 688 25.42 14.20 -1.44
CA PRO A 688 25.22 12.81 -1.86
C PRO A 688 25.45 11.79 -0.74
N GLU A 689 26.44 12.05 0.11
CA GLU A 689 26.83 11.25 1.28
C GLU A 689 25.66 11.05 2.26
N SER A 690 24.75 12.03 2.36
CA SER A 690 23.60 11.99 3.26
C SER A 690 22.42 11.19 2.70
N TYR A 691 22.37 10.87 1.40
CA TYR A 691 21.23 10.19 0.78
C TYR A 691 21.49 8.71 0.44
N GLY A 692 22.60 8.14 0.91
CA GLY A 692 22.86 6.71 0.96
C GLY A 692 23.25 6.07 -0.39
N TRP A 693 23.17 4.73 -0.43
CA TRP A 693 23.80 3.88 -1.45
C TRP A 693 23.40 4.14 -2.91
N TRP A 694 22.26 4.79 -3.19
CA TRP A 694 21.79 5.02 -4.56
C TRP A 694 22.33 6.31 -5.17
N ALA A 695 22.55 7.36 -4.37
CA ALA A 695 23.17 8.61 -4.80
C ALA A 695 24.66 8.42 -5.17
N GLU A 696 25.32 7.45 -4.52
CA GLU A 696 26.71 7.05 -4.79
C GLU A 696 26.87 6.20 -6.06
N GLN A 697 25.77 5.65 -6.60
CA GLN A 697 25.82 4.77 -7.78
C GLN A 697 25.69 5.51 -9.11
N LEU A 698 25.35 6.80 -9.10
CA LEU A 698 25.27 7.62 -10.30
C LEU A 698 26.65 8.10 -10.73
N GLY A 699 26.96 7.96 -12.01
CA GLY A 699 28.18 8.51 -12.60
C GLY A 699 28.14 10.04 -12.67
N PRO A 700 29.21 10.70 -13.18
CA PRO A 700 29.16 12.14 -13.43
C PRO A 700 28.09 12.49 -14.49
N PRO A 701 27.48 13.68 -14.46
CA PRO A 701 26.60 14.15 -15.54
C PRO A 701 27.30 14.06 -16.90
N THR A 702 26.59 13.61 -17.91
CA THR A 702 27.17 13.39 -19.25
C THR A 702 26.25 13.93 -20.35
N PRO A 703 26.80 14.60 -21.38
CA PRO A 703 26.04 14.99 -22.57
C PRO A 703 25.86 13.81 -23.54
N VAL A 704 26.48 12.64 -23.27
CA VAL A 704 26.28 11.45 -24.09
C VAL A 704 24.93 10.83 -23.75
N SER A 705 24.10 10.64 -24.76
CA SER A 705 22.81 9.96 -24.69
C SER A 705 22.81 8.77 -25.64
N ILE A 706 22.14 7.68 -25.25
CA ILE A 706 21.85 6.59 -26.16
C ILE A 706 20.60 6.97 -26.97
N ARG A 707 20.76 7.08 -28.29
CA ARG A 707 19.65 7.14 -29.22
C ARG A 707 18.99 5.78 -29.30
N PHE A 708 17.72 5.72 -28.90
CA PHE A 708 16.87 4.54 -28.99
C PHE A 708 16.28 4.42 -30.39
N ALA A 709 15.72 3.24 -30.70
CA ALA A 709 15.03 3.06 -31.96
C ALA A 709 13.66 3.76 -31.92
N PRO A 710 13.13 4.27 -33.06
CA PRO A 710 11.88 5.05 -33.07
C PRO A 710 10.63 4.28 -32.61
N ASP A 711 10.70 2.95 -32.62
CA ASP A 711 9.67 2.03 -32.17
C ASP A 711 9.83 1.61 -30.69
N ASP A 712 10.78 2.18 -29.95
CA ASP A 712 10.91 1.99 -28.50
C ASP A 712 9.93 2.92 -27.77
N ILE A 713 8.77 2.39 -27.38
CA ILE A 713 7.73 3.14 -26.66
C ILE A 713 8.08 3.41 -25.20
N VAL A 714 8.95 2.60 -24.59
CA VAL A 714 9.55 2.90 -23.29
C VAL A 714 11.06 2.80 -23.44
N ALA A 715 11.77 3.85 -23.07
CA ALA A 715 13.22 3.87 -23.05
C ALA A 715 13.73 4.43 -21.72
N LEU A 716 14.70 3.75 -21.13
CA LEU A 716 15.35 4.15 -19.88
C LEU A 716 16.86 4.08 -20.07
N GLN A 717 17.59 5.09 -19.64
CA GLN A 717 19.05 5.07 -19.59
C GLN A 717 19.56 5.71 -18.30
N ALA A 718 20.63 5.14 -17.76
CA ALA A 718 21.29 5.59 -16.54
C ALA A 718 22.81 5.50 -16.71
N HIS A 719 23.51 6.59 -16.43
CA HIS A 719 24.95 6.64 -16.32
C HIS A 719 25.34 6.29 -14.89
N VAL A 720 25.96 5.13 -14.70
CA VAL A 720 26.23 4.56 -13.37
C VAL A 720 27.72 4.36 -13.13
N THR A 721 28.13 4.49 -11.88
CA THR A 721 29.47 4.17 -11.40
C THR A 721 29.36 3.31 -10.14
N ASN A 722 30.17 2.27 -10.03
CA ASN A 722 30.20 1.41 -8.84
C ASN A 722 31.52 0.62 -8.86
N ASP A 723 32.16 0.46 -7.70
CA ASP A 723 33.37 -0.36 -7.52
C ASP A 723 33.22 -1.79 -8.09
N THR A 724 32.01 -2.33 -8.07
CA THR A 724 31.66 -3.64 -8.63
C THR A 724 31.38 -3.62 -10.13
N LEU A 725 30.88 -2.52 -10.69
CA LEU A 725 30.56 -2.38 -12.13
C LEU A 725 31.76 -1.89 -12.94
N GLY A 726 32.73 -1.22 -12.32
CA GLY A 726 33.94 -0.69 -12.95
C GLY A 726 33.81 0.79 -13.38
N PRO A 727 34.45 1.22 -14.47
CA PRO A 727 34.41 2.62 -14.90
C PRO A 727 32.97 3.07 -15.23
N PRO A 728 32.68 4.39 -15.18
CA PRO A 728 31.36 4.92 -15.50
C PRO A 728 30.84 4.37 -16.84
N THR A 729 29.63 3.81 -16.81
CA THR A 729 29.03 3.09 -17.94
C THR A 729 27.57 3.49 -18.08
N HIS A 730 27.07 3.64 -19.30
CA HIS A 730 25.65 3.78 -19.59
C HIS A 730 24.98 2.41 -19.55
N LEU A 731 24.01 2.22 -18.65
CA LEU A 731 23.05 1.13 -18.70
C LEU A 731 21.76 1.65 -19.32
N PHE A 732 21.19 0.92 -20.26
CA PHE A 732 19.96 1.34 -20.92
C PHE A 732 19.02 0.18 -21.19
N ALA A 733 17.72 0.43 -21.26
CA ALA A 733 16.69 -0.55 -21.56
C ALA A 733 15.63 0.05 -22.47
N GLY A 734 15.16 -0.72 -23.44
CA GLY A 734 14.08 -0.33 -24.34
C GLY A 734 12.99 -1.40 -24.38
N ILE A 735 11.73 -0.97 -24.46
CA ILE A 735 10.57 -1.82 -24.74
C ILE A 735 9.96 -1.34 -26.04
N LYS A 736 9.79 -2.26 -26.99
CA LYS A 736 9.23 -2.00 -28.32
C LYS A 736 7.73 -1.87 -28.29
N ASP A 737 7.20 -1.00 -29.15
CA ASP A 737 5.80 -1.03 -29.53
C ASP A 737 5.52 -2.22 -30.47
N SER A 738 5.23 -3.38 -29.89
CA SER A 738 4.90 -4.58 -30.68
C SER A 738 3.92 -5.48 -29.94
N HIS A 739 3.25 -6.37 -30.66
CA HIS A 739 2.25 -7.27 -30.12
C HIS A 739 2.89 -8.34 -29.20
N PRO A 740 2.71 -8.27 -27.88
CA PRO A 740 3.25 -9.29 -26.99
C PRO A 740 2.42 -10.58 -27.12
N PRO A 741 3.02 -11.77 -26.97
CA PRO A 741 2.28 -13.02 -26.95
C PRO A 741 1.34 -13.09 -25.72
N GLN A 742 0.23 -13.83 -25.86
CA GLN A 742 -0.90 -13.83 -24.91
C GLN A 742 -0.49 -14.09 -23.45
N PRO A 743 -0.98 -13.27 -22.49
CA PRO A 743 -0.62 -13.33 -21.08
C PRO A 743 -1.47 -14.36 -20.30
N GLU A 744 -1.23 -15.65 -20.50
CA GLU A 744 -1.88 -16.71 -19.72
C GLU A 744 -0.85 -17.62 -19.03
N ALA A 745 -0.09 -17.11 -18.04
CA ALA A 745 0.68 -17.93 -17.07
C ALA A 745 1.39 -17.10 -15.96
N PHE A 746 0.72 -16.14 -15.31
CA PHE A 746 1.39 -15.31 -14.30
C PHE A 746 0.91 -15.60 -12.87
N ASP A 747 1.53 -16.60 -12.25
CA ASP A 747 1.55 -16.71 -10.79
C ASP A 747 2.96 -17.08 -10.28
N GLY A 748 3.43 -16.35 -9.25
CA GLY A 748 4.73 -16.55 -8.59
C GLY A 748 5.96 -15.92 -9.27
N ILE A 749 7.13 -16.06 -8.61
CA ILE A 749 8.45 -15.50 -9.04
C ILE A 749 8.89 -16.02 -10.42
N LEU A 750 8.42 -17.21 -10.83
CA LEU A 750 8.63 -17.78 -12.16
C LEU A 750 7.80 -17.07 -13.25
N GLY A 751 6.63 -16.53 -12.90
CA GLY A 751 5.78 -15.74 -13.79
C GLY A 751 6.43 -14.42 -14.20
N SER A 752 7.11 -13.71 -13.28
CA SER A 752 7.88 -12.50 -13.62
C SER A 752 9.00 -12.76 -14.64
N TYR A 753 9.66 -13.92 -14.54
CA TYR A 753 10.69 -14.32 -15.51
C TYR A 753 10.09 -14.67 -16.89
N GLN A 754 8.89 -15.23 -16.93
CA GLN A 754 8.17 -15.50 -18.17
C GLN A 754 7.55 -14.22 -18.78
N ALA A 755 7.09 -13.27 -17.97
CA ALA A 755 6.60 -11.97 -18.42
C ALA A 755 7.73 -11.14 -19.05
N LEU A 756 8.93 -11.17 -18.46
CA LEU A 756 10.13 -10.56 -19.05
C LEU A 756 10.58 -11.23 -20.36
N LYS A 757 10.23 -12.51 -20.57
CA LYS A 757 10.47 -13.21 -21.84
C LYS A 757 9.49 -12.82 -22.95
N THR A 758 8.25 -12.49 -22.58
CA THR A 758 7.20 -12.12 -23.54
C THR A 758 7.24 -10.64 -23.89
N LEU A 759 7.73 -9.79 -23.00
CA LEU A 759 7.97 -8.38 -23.30
C LEU A 759 9.04 -8.23 -24.42
N PRO A 760 8.72 -7.53 -25.51
CA PRO A 760 9.63 -7.27 -26.61
C PRO A 760 10.62 -6.16 -26.21
N GLY A 761 11.53 -6.50 -25.28
CA GLY A 761 12.48 -5.56 -24.70
C GLY A 761 13.92 -6.01 -24.79
N TYR A 762 14.82 -5.08 -24.50
CA TYR A 762 16.26 -5.32 -24.43
C TYR A 762 16.90 -4.50 -23.31
N LEU A 763 18.04 -5.00 -22.80
CA LEU A 763 18.89 -4.33 -21.82
C LEU A 763 20.30 -4.20 -22.40
N GLY A 764 20.83 -2.99 -22.47
CA GLY A 764 22.14 -2.67 -23.02
C GLY A 764 23.09 -2.00 -22.05
N ALA A 765 24.38 -2.03 -22.41
CA ALA A 765 25.47 -1.29 -21.76
C ALA A 765 26.46 -0.74 -22.80
N TRP A 766 27.02 0.46 -22.54
CA TRP A 766 28.03 1.13 -23.37
C TRP A 766 28.99 1.98 -22.50
N PRO A 767 30.31 2.08 -22.79
CA PRO A 767 31.07 1.44 -23.88
C PRO A 767 31.67 0.08 -23.51
N PHE A 768 31.37 -0.46 -22.32
CA PHE A 768 32.04 -1.65 -21.77
C PHE A 768 31.16 -2.91 -21.85
N PRO A 769 31.42 -3.84 -22.80
CA PRO A 769 30.54 -4.98 -23.01
C PRO A 769 30.51 -6.00 -21.86
N GLY A 770 31.53 -5.99 -21.00
CA GLY A 770 31.65 -6.89 -19.85
C GLY A 770 30.89 -6.43 -18.60
N THR A 771 30.29 -5.23 -18.60
CA THR A 771 29.59 -4.70 -17.43
C THR A 771 28.34 -5.51 -17.10
N LEU A 772 27.60 -5.98 -18.12
CA LEU A 772 26.42 -6.83 -17.94
C LEU A 772 26.76 -8.23 -17.38
N ASP A 773 28.02 -8.69 -17.49
CA ASP A 773 28.47 -9.96 -16.89
C ASP A 773 28.71 -9.85 -15.38
N ARG A 774 28.91 -8.62 -14.88
CA ARG A 774 29.10 -8.32 -13.45
C ARG A 774 27.77 -8.15 -12.73
N LEU A 775 26.68 -7.94 -13.47
CA LEU A 775 25.35 -7.99 -12.90
C LEU A 775 25.12 -9.40 -12.33
N PRO A 776 24.54 -9.49 -11.13
CA PRO A 776 24.19 -10.76 -10.52
C PRO A 776 23.01 -11.35 -11.30
N LEU A 777 23.26 -11.92 -12.47
CA LEU A 777 22.25 -12.58 -13.31
C LEU A 777 22.63 -14.03 -13.62
N GLY A 778 23.86 -14.45 -13.28
CA GLY A 778 24.30 -15.84 -13.41
C GLY A 778 24.37 -16.36 -14.86
N LEU A 779 24.50 -15.47 -15.84
CA LEU A 779 24.25 -15.76 -17.26
C LEU A 779 25.32 -16.63 -17.93
N GLY A 780 26.51 -16.76 -17.33
CA GLY A 780 27.65 -17.52 -17.88
C GLY A 780 28.24 -16.88 -19.15
N ARG A 781 29.28 -17.51 -19.72
CA ARG A 781 29.98 -16.99 -20.92
C ARG A 781 29.26 -17.26 -22.26
N GLY A 782 28.11 -17.95 -22.24
CA GLY A 782 27.30 -18.27 -23.42
C GLY A 782 27.97 -19.16 -24.47
N GLN A 783 27.20 -19.57 -25.47
CA GLN A 783 27.68 -20.21 -26.69
C GLN A 783 27.49 -19.25 -27.88
N PRO A 784 28.50 -19.04 -28.75
CA PRO A 784 28.33 -18.21 -29.93
C PRO A 784 27.31 -18.84 -30.88
N VAL A 785 26.34 -18.04 -31.36
CA VAL A 785 25.26 -18.48 -32.26
C VAL A 785 25.25 -17.69 -33.57
N GLY A 786 26.07 -16.64 -33.70
CA GLY A 786 26.22 -15.84 -34.90
C GLY A 786 27.32 -14.78 -34.76
N PRO A 787 27.55 -13.95 -35.79
CA PRO A 787 28.49 -12.83 -35.71
C PRO A 787 28.09 -11.91 -34.56
N ASN A 788 29.03 -11.63 -33.65
CA ASN A 788 28.82 -10.78 -32.48
C ASN A 788 27.65 -11.20 -31.57
N MET A 789 27.11 -12.42 -31.72
CA MET A 789 25.94 -12.88 -30.98
C MET A 789 26.19 -14.20 -30.25
N SER A 790 25.83 -14.24 -28.97
CA SER A 790 25.96 -15.41 -28.11
C SER A 790 24.66 -15.72 -27.37
N ARG A 791 24.38 -17.01 -27.15
CA ARG A 791 23.24 -17.50 -26.39
C ARG A 791 23.70 -17.88 -24.98
N LEU A 792 23.12 -17.24 -23.98
CA LEU A 792 23.42 -17.38 -22.56
C LEU A 792 22.51 -18.42 -21.88
N LEU A 793 22.80 -18.73 -20.62
CA LEU A 793 21.91 -19.54 -19.78
C LEU A 793 20.55 -18.86 -19.65
N GLY A 794 19.47 -19.66 -19.67
CA GLY A 794 18.10 -19.15 -19.55
C GLY A 794 17.40 -18.78 -20.88
N GLY A 795 18.12 -18.81 -22.00
CA GLY A 795 17.59 -18.51 -23.33
C GLY A 795 17.74 -17.05 -23.77
N ILE A 796 18.57 -16.28 -23.06
CA ILE A 796 18.88 -14.88 -23.38
C ILE A 796 19.94 -14.85 -24.49
N TYR A 797 19.75 -13.98 -25.47
CA TYR A 797 20.72 -13.68 -26.51
C TYR A 797 21.46 -12.40 -26.15
N ARG A 798 22.76 -12.37 -26.42
CA ARG A 798 23.63 -11.21 -26.26
C ARG A 798 24.25 -10.82 -27.57
N TYR A 799 24.11 -9.55 -27.95
CA TYR A 799 24.93 -8.90 -28.95
C TYR A 799 26.12 -8.20 -28.27
N THR A 800 27.32 -8.30 -28.87
CA THR A 800 28.53 -7.58 -28.45
C THR A 800 29.24 -7.01 -29.68
N GLY A 801 29.21 -5.69 -29.85
CA GLY A 801 29.84 -5.02 -31.00
C GLY A 801 29.71 -3.50 -30.93
N GLY A 802 30.68 -2.78 -31.51
CA GLY A 802 30.67 -1.31 -31.51
C GLY A 802 30.63 -0.68 -30.11
N GLU A 803 31.35 -1.26 -29.15
CA GLU A 803 31.34 -0.89 -27.71
C GLU A 803 30.01 -1.19 -26.97
N PHE A 804 28.97 -1.64 -27.66
CA PHE A 804 27.72 -2.07 -27.03
C PHE A 804 27.76 -3.53 -26.58
N SER A 805 27.11 -3.81 -25.44
CA SER A 805 26.57 -5.13 -25.13
C SER A 805 25.09 -5.05 -24.88
N ILE A 806 24.29 -5.84 -25.58
CA ILE A 806 22.82 -5.79 -25.50
C ILE A 806 22.27 -7.20 -25.31
N LEU A 807 21.35 -7.35 -24.36
CA LEU A 807 20.68 -8.58 -23.96
C LEU A 807 19.21 -8.52 -24.36
N SER A 808 18.68 -9.58 -24.96
CA SER A 808 17.23 -9.77 -25.14
C SER A 808 16.91 -11.25 -25.19
N PHE A 809 15.67 -11.61 -24.84
CA PHE A 809 15.17 -12.97 -25.07
C PHE A 809 14.84 -13.24 -26.54
N GLN A 810 14.76 -12.19 -27.37
CA GLN A 810 14.37 -12.27 -28.77
C GLN A 810 15.55 -11.92 -29.70
N PRO A 811 16.14 -12.90 -30.42
CA PRO A 811 17.30 -12.63 -31.27
C PRO A 811 16.98 -11.74 -32.47
N ASP A 812 15.77 -11.87 -33.04
CA ASP A 812 15.34 -11.05 -34.18
C ASP A 812 15.17 -9.58 -33.80
N LEU A 813 14.68 -9.32 -32.57
CA LEU A 813 14.58 -7.97 -32.01
C LEU A 813 15.95 -7.31 -31.89
N LEU A 814 16.97 -8.05 -31.40
CA LEU A 814 18.34 -7.53 -31.35
C LEU A 814 18.86 -7.17 -32.74
N ALA A 815 18.65 -8.06 -33.73
CA ALA A 815 19.12 -7.82 -35.09
C ALA A 815 18.51 -6.56 -35.72
N GLN A 816 17.25 -6.23 -35.40
CA GLN A 816 16.55 -5.04 -35.89
C GLN A 816 16.91 -3.77 -35.11
N THR A 817 17.14 -3.88 -33.81
CA THR A 817 17.37 -2.73 -32.92
C THR A 817 18.81 -2.22 -32.99
N VAL A 818 19.79 -3.13 -33.01
CA VAL A 818 21.23 -2.79 -32.94
C VAL A 818 21.66 -1.73 -33.98
N PRO A 819 21.24 -1.76 -35.26
CA PRO A 819 21.65 -0.76 -36.25
C PRO A 819 21.12 0.66 -35.98
N LEU A 820 20.09 0.80 -35.15
CA LEU A 820 19.44 2.08 -34.85
C LEU A 820 20.01 2.75 -33.60
N LEU A 821 20.64 1.95 -32.73
CA LEU A 821 21.28 2.42 -31.51
C LEU A 821 22.58 3.18 -31.81
N ALA A 822 22.72 4.34 -31.19
CA ALA A 822 23.96 5.12 -31.24
C ALA A 822 24.18 5.86 -29.93
N ALA A 823 25.43 6.02 -29.51
CA ALA A 823 25.79 7.02 -28.52
C ALA A 823 25.96 8.35 -29.25
N GLU A 824 25.18 9.36 -28.89
CA GLU A 824 25.22 10.69 -29.48
C GLU A 824 25.37 11.77 -28.40
N GLU A 825 25.90 12.91 -28.78
CA GLU A 825 26.07 14.04 -27.88
C GLU A 825 24.83 14.94 -27.99
N VAL A 826 24.17 15.18 -26.86
CA VAL A 826 23.00 16.05 -26.72
C VAL A 826 23.38 17.34 -25.98
N SER A 827 22.54 18.37 -26.09
CA SER A 827 22.81 19.69 -25.53
C SER A 827 22.78 19.74 -24.01
N ASP A 828 22.01 18.87 -23.37
CA ASP A 828 21.83 18.81 -21.93
C ASP A 828 22.65 17.65 -21.33
N SER A 829 23.20 17.83 -20.13
CA SER A 829 23.90 16.76 -19.41
C SER A 829 23.01 16.17 -18.33
N ALA A 830 22.87 14.84 -18.29
CA ALA A 830 22.13 14.14 -17.25
C ALA A 830 22.71 12.76 -16.97
N GLN A 831 22.38 12.22 -15.80
CA GLN A 831 22.72 10.84 -15.46
C GLN A 831 21.59 9.89 -15.81
N LEU A 832 20.34 10.25 -15.58
CA LEU A 832 19.18 9.42 -15.90
C LEU A 832 18.35 10.10 -16.98
N ARG A 833 17.87 9.31 -17.94
CA ARG A 833 16.90 9.74 -18.94
C ARG A 833 15.84 8.67 -19.12
N ALA A 834 14.59 9.08 -19.17
CA ALA A 834 13.44 8.22 -19.38
C ALA A 834 12.55 8.82 -20.46
N HIS A 835 12.01 7.97 -21.32
CA HIS A 835 11.02 8.30 -22.33
C HIS A 835 9.91 7.26 -22.29
N ILE A 836 8.67 7.73 -22.33
CA ILE A 836 7.46 6.93 -22.44
C ILE A 836 6.60 7.56 -23.53
N GLY A 837 6.37 6.83 -24.63
CA GLY A 837 5.51 7.27 -25.72
C GLY A 837 4.02 7.18 -25.39
N ASN A 838 3.19 7.67 -26.31
CA ASN A 838 1.74 7.57 -26.19
C ASN A 838 1.29 6.10 -26.24
N LEU A 839 0.72 5.60 -25.14
CA LEU A 839 0.20 4.24 -25.07
C LEU A 839 -1.13 4.08 -25.84
N LYS A 840 -1.92 5.14 -25.99
CA LYS A 840 -3.19 5.12 -26.74
C LYS A 840 -2.92 5.10 -28.23
N GLY A 841 -3.41 4.09 -28.95
CA GLY A 841 -3.16 3.82 -30.36
C GLY A 841 -1.87 3.00 -30.63
N SER A 842 -1.17 2.57 -29.58
CA SER A 842 0.05 1.75 -29.71
C SER A 842 -0.27 0.25 -29.87
N GLN A 843 0.68 -0.54 -30.37
CA GLN A 843 0.57 -2.01 -30.39
C GLN A 843 0.61 -2.64 -28.99
N LEU A 844 1.14 -1.93 -27.99
CA LEU A 844 1.08 -2.35 -26.58
C LEU A 844 -0.24 -1.99 -25.88
N GLU A 845 -1.11 -1.17 -26.49
CA GLU A 845 -2.35 -0.68 -25.86
C GLU A 845 -3.15 -1.82 -25.25
N GLY A 846 -3.45 -2.85 -26.04
CA GLY A 846 -4.25 -3.99 -25.58
C GLY A 846 -3.61 -4.74 -24.42
N TRP A 847 -2.29 -4.94 -24.45
CA TRP A 847 -1.57 -5.65 -23.40
C TRP A 847 -1.47 -4.85 -22.11
N VAL A 848 -1.17 -3.55 -22.20
CA VAL A 848 -1.12 -2.67 -21.02
C VAL A 848 -2.51 -2.56 -20.39
N ASN A 849 -3.55 -2.41 -21.22
CA ASN A 849 -4.92 -2.34 -20.76
C ASN A 849 -5.33 -3.65 -20.06
N GLU A 850 -5.02 -4.81 -20.64
CA GLU A 850 -5.28 -6.13 -20.05
C GLU A 850 -4.50 -6.34 -18.74
N PHE A 851 -3.21 -6.00 -18.71
CA PHE A 851 -2.39 -6.11 -17.49
C PHE A 851 -2.95 -5.25 -16.34
N LEU A 852 -3.27 -3.99 -16.63
CA LEU A 852 -3.86 -3.08 -15.65
C LEU A 852 -5.28 -3.52 -15.24
N TYR A 853 -6.05 -4.08 -16.18
CA TYR A 853 -7.35 -4.69 -15.89
C TYR A 853 -7.23 -5.89 -14.96
N GLN A 854 -6.26 -6.80 -15.17
CA GLN A 854 -6.04 -7.95 -14.30
C GLN A 854 -5.71 -7.50 -12.87
N ARG A 855 -4.85 -6.48 -12.74
CA ARG A 855 -4.55 -5.88 -11.43
C ARG A 855 -5.79 -5.25 -10.78
N ALA A 856 -6.53 -4.41 -11.52
CA ALA A 856 -7.75 -3.79 -11.01
C ALA A 856 -8.84 -4.83 -10.66
N SER A 857 -8.91 -5.94 -11.41
CA SER A 857 -9.81 -7.06 -11.15
C SER A 857 -9.44 -7.78 -9.87
N ALA A 858 -8.15 -8.05 -9.63
CA ALA A 858 -7.67 -8.65 -8.39
C ALA A 858 -8.01 -7.76 -7.18
N THR A 859 -7.70 -6.46 -7.25
CA THR A 859 -8.06 -5.48 -6.20
C THR A 859 -9.57 -5.41 -6.00
N SER A 860 -10.36 -5.42 -7.08
CA SER A 860 -11.82 -5.42 -7.02
C SER A 860 -12.39 -6.67 -6.33
N ALA A 861 -11.87 -7.86 -6.64
CA ALA A 861 -12.26 -9.10 -6.01
C ALA A 861 -11.89 -9.13 -4.52
N ALA A 862 -10.69 -8.65 -4.17
CA ALA A 862 -10.24 -8.52 -2.78
C ALA A 862 -11.17 -7.61 -1.95
N GLY A 863 -11.58 -6.45 -2.49
CA GLY A 863 -12.54 -5.56 -1.83
C GLY A 863 -13.91 -6.22 -1.58
N ALA A 864 -14.40 -7.01 -2.52
CA ALA A 864 -15.63 -7.79 -2.33
C ALA A 864 -15.48 -8.88 -1.27
N GLU A 865 -14.34 -9.58 -1.24
CA GLU A 865 -14.05 -10.60 -0.23
C GLU A 865 -13.90 -10.00 1.18
N PHE A 866 -13.30 -8.82 1.28
CA PHE A 866 -13.24 -8.04 2.51
C PHE A 866 -14.65 -7.74 3.04
N LEU A 867 -15.54 -7.18 2.20
CA LEU A 867 -16.92 -6.89 2.58
C LEU A 867 -17.70 -8.15 2.94
N ALA A 868 -17.46 -9.26 2.24
CA ALA A 868 -18.05 -10.56 2.56
C ALA A 868 -17.58 -11.08 3.93
N THR A 869 -16.30 -10.88 4.27
CA THR A 869 -15.73 -11.26 5.56
C THR A 869 -16.31 -10.40 6.68
N LEU A 870 -16.40 -9.09 6.49
CA LEU A 870 -17.03 -8.16 7.44
C LEU A 870 -18.50 -8.53 7.67
N SER A 871 -19.24 -8.84 6.60
CA SER A 871 -20.65 -9.23 6.67
C SER A 871 -20.86 -10.58 7.38
N SER A 872 -19.99 -11.56 7.11
CA SER A 872 -20.19 -12.95 7.58
C SER A 872 -19.59 -13.26 8.94
N GLN A 873 -18.47 -12.62 9.32
CA GLN A 873 -17.77 -12.91 10.59
C GLN A 873 -18.04 -11.87 11.68
N LEU A 874 -18.34 -10.63 11.30
CA LEU A 874 -18.51 -9.49 12.21
C LEU A 874 -19.90 -8.84 12.07
N GLY A 875 -20.84 -9.49 11.37
CA GLY A 875 -22.19 -8.98 11.13
C GLY A 875 -23.20 -9.34 12.22
N ASN A 876 -23.98 -8.36 12.66
CA ASN A 876 -25.13 -8.55 13.57
C ASN A 876 -26.28 -9.31 12.88
N ALA A 877 -27.27 -9.77 13.66
CA ALA A 877 -28.42 -10.53 13.19
C ALA A 877 -28.98 -10.04 11.83
N PRO A 878 -29.15 -10.93 10.83
CA PRO A 878 -29.38 -10.60 9.41
C PRO A 878 -30.70 -9.87 9.10
N GLU A 879 -31.63 -9.77 10.06
CA GLU A 879 -32.99 -9.26 9.80
C GLU A 879 -33.11 -7.73 9.79
N LYS A 880 -32.08 -6.96 10.16
CA LYS A 880 -32.19 -5.50 10.37
C LYS A 880 -31.16 -4.62 9.68
N ARG A 881 -30.22 -5.17 8.90
CA ARG A 881 -29.10 -4.39 8.35
C ARG A 881 -29.21 -4.18 6.85
N THR A 882 -29.02 -2.95 6.39
CA THR A 882 -28.97 -2.64 4.95
C THR A 882 -27.53 -2.76 4.43
N PRO A 883 -27.31 -2.93 3.11
CA PRO A 883 -25.97 -2.93 2.53
C PRO A 883 -25.14 -1.69 2.89
N GLU A 884 -25.81 -0.54 3.00
CA GLU A 884 -25.21 0.74 3.34
C GLU A 884 -24.55 0.71 4.73
N ASP A 885 -25.17 0.03 5.71
CA ASP A 885 -24.61 -0.09 7.06
C ASP A 885 -23.27 -0.85 7.09
N VAL A 886 -23.08 -1.83 6.19
CA VAL A 886 -21.82 -2.59 6.09
C VAL A 886 -20.73 -1.73 5.47
N LEU A 887 -21.05 -0.96 4.44
CA LEU A 887 -20.13 -0.02 3.80
C LEU A 887 -19.73 1.10 4.78
N GLU A 888 -20.69 1.64 5.54
CA GLU A 888 -20.41 2.63 6.58
C GLU A 888 -19.49 2.05 7.67
N GLN A 889 -19.75 0.80 8.11
CA GLN A 889 -18.88 0.15 9.06
C GLN A 889 -17.47 -0.09 8.52
N ALA A 890 -17.35 -0.50 7.25
CA ALA A 890 -16.06 -0.64 6.57
C ALA A 890 -15.31 0.71 6.56
N LYS A 891 -16.00 1.81 6.26
CA LYS A 891 -15.45 3.17 6.30
C LYS A 891 -14.94 3.55 7.69
N LEU A 892 -15.70 3.27 8.74
CA LEU A 892 -15.28 3.53 10.12
C LEU A 892 -14.04 2.72 10.54
N ILE A 893 -13.93 1.48 10.04
CA ILE A 893 -12.79 0.60 10.31
C ILE A 893 -11.56 0.97 9.49
N LEU A 894 -11.70 1.25 8.19
CA LEU A 894 -10.55 1.48 7.28
C LEU A 894 -10.17 2.94 7.11
N GLY A 895 -11.04 3.90 7.45
CA GLY A 895 -10.75 5.34 7.38
C GLY A 895 -10.95 5.95 5.99
N GLY A 896 -11.43 5.15 5.04
CA GLY A 896 -11.79 5.52 3.68
C GLY A 896 -12.86 4.57 3.15
N ASP A 897 -13.50 4.94 2.04
CA ASP A 897 -14.52 4.11 1.40
C ASP A 897 -13.89 2.94 0.64
N VAL A 898 -14.45 1.74 0.83
CA VAL A 898 -14.07 0.57 0.03
C VAL A 898 -14.62 0.77 -1.37
N GLN A 899 -13.72 0.89 -2.35
CA GLN A 899 -14.05 1.19 -3.73
C GLN A 899 -13.61 0.08 -4.67
N CYS A 900 -14.35 -0.11 -5.76
CA CYS A 900 -14.00 -1.07 -6.77
C CYS A 900 -12.98 -0.44 -7.73
N ALA A 901 -11.76 -0.99 -7.81
CA ALA A 901 -10.72 -0.51 -8.72
C ALA A 901 -11.09 -0.55 -10.23
N LEU A 902 -12.12 -1.32 -10.60
CA LEU A 902 -12.72 -1.32 -11.96
C LEU A 902 -13.74 -0.19 -12.19
N GLY A 903 -14.00 0.69 -11.21
CA GLY A 903 -14.95 1.81 -11.34
C GLY A 903 -16.41 1.47 -11.05
N GLY A 904 -16.72 0.28 -10.53
CA GLY A 904 -18.08 -0.13 -10.15
C GLY A 904 -18.45 0.18 -8.70
N THR A 905 -19.66 -0.21 -8.31
CA THR A 905 -20.16 -0.12 -6.93
C THR A 905 -20.43 -1.51 -6.38
N TYR A 906 -20.04 -1.77 -5.14
CA TYR A 906 -20.30 -3.05 -4.49
C TYR A 906 -21.76 -3.19 -4.07
N ARG A 907 -22.37 -4.34 -4.39
CA ARG A 907 -23.72 -4.72 -3.99
C ARG A 907 -23.70 -6.15 -3.42
N PRO A 908 -24.45 -6.44 -2.35
CA PRO A 908 -24.59 -7.80 -1.88
C PRO A 908 -25.54 -8.57 -2.80
N LEU A 909 -25.22 -9.84 -3.04
CA LEU A 909 -26.15 -10.77 -3.66
C LEU A 909 -27.13 -11.30 -2.60
N PRO A 910 -28.41 -11.51 -2.97
CA PRO A 910 -29.35 -12.18 -2.08
C PRO A 910 -28.78 -13.53 -1.67
N ALA A 911 -28.68 -13.78 -0.37
CA ALA A 911 -28.40 -15.12 0.12
C ALA A 911 -29.45 -16.08 -0.45
N LEU A 912 -29.06 -17.31 -0.80
CA LEU A 912 -30.02 -18.37 -1.08
C LEU A 912 -31.01 -18.42 0.10
N ALA A 913 -32.31 -18.38 -0.18
CA ALA A 913 -33.34 -18.32 0.85
C ALA A 913 -33.12 -19.42 1.90
N GLY A 914 -32.94 -19.03 3.16
CA GLY A 914 -32.64 -19.94 4.27
C GLY A 914 -31.18 -20.39 4.35
N SER A 915 -30.20 -19.57 3.94
CA SER A 915 -28.78 -19.84 4.16
C SER A 915 -28.11 -18.76 5.01
N THR A 916 -27.33 -19.16 6.03
CA THR A 916 -26.34 -18.32 6.74
C THR A 916 -24.99 -18.29 6.02
N GLY A 917 -25.00 -18.52 4.70
CA GLY A 917 -23.78 -18.51 3.88
C GLY A 917 -23.13 -17.13 3.87
N LYS A 918 -21.85 -17.06 3.51
CA LYS A 918 -21.13 -15.79 3.29
C LYS A 918 -22.02 -14.88 2.42
N THR A 919 -22.39 -13.70 2.89
CA THR A 919 -22.97 -12.66 2.04
C THR A 919 -21.97 -12.38 0.95
N HIS A 920 -22.30 -12.77 -0.28
CA HIS A 920 -21.44 -12.53 -1.43
C HIS A 920 -21.62 -11.09 -1.88
N TRP A 921 -20.52 -10.37 -2.01
CA TRP A 921 -20.52 -9.04 -2.60
C TRP A 921 -20.02 -9.14 -4.03
N VAL A 922 -20.64 -8.37 -4.92
CA VAL A 922 -20.23 -8.26 -6.33
C VAL A 922 -20.16 -6.80 -6.71
N SER A 923 -19.28 -6.46 -7.65
CA SER A 923 -19.26 -5.12 -8.22
C SER A 923 -20.19 -5.04 -9.43
N THR A 924 -20.83 -3.89 -9.64
CA THR A 924 -21.57 -3.60 -10.88
C THR A 924 -20.67 -3.64 -12.12
N ALA A 925 -19.37 -3.38 -11.97
CA ALA A 925 -18.39 -3.44 -13.06
C ALA A 925 -18.10 -4.87 -13.55
N TRP A 926 -18.49 -5.91 -12.79
CA TRP A 926 -18.28 -7.30 -13.21
C TRP A 926 -19.28 -7.76 -14.26
N GLY A 927 -20.36 -7.02 -14.49
CA GLY A 927 -21.48 -7.41 -15.34
C GLY A 927 -22.53 -8.24 -14.61
N ASP A 928 -23.74 -8.28 -15.17
CA ASP A 928 -24.87 -8.96 -14.53
C ASP A 928 -24.71 -10.48 -14.52
N GLY A 929 -24.92 -11.08 -13.33
CA GLY A 929 -24.80 -12.53 -13.11
C GLY A 929 -23.38 -13.03 -12.81
N ASN A 930 -22.36 -12.18 -12.94
CA ASN A 930 -20.97 -12.57 -12.65
C ASN A 930 -20.68 -12.51 -11.14
N LEU A 931 -20.08 -13.58 -10.61
CA LEU A 931 -19.70 -13.73 -9.19
C LEU A 931 -18.23 -13.35 -8.91
N ALA A 932 -17.49 -13.07 -9.97
CA ALA A 932 -16.09 -12.68 -9.96
C ALA A 932 -15.86 -11.76 -11.17
N PRO A 933 -14.83 -10.90 -11.16
CA PRO A 933 -14.48 -10.10 -12.33
C PRO A 933 -14.19 -11.03 -13.52
N PRO A 934 -14.64 -10.68 -14.74
CA PRO A 934 -14.28 -11.41 -15.96
C PRO A 934 -12.76 -11.52 -16.10
N THR A 935 -12.26 -12.64 -16.62
CA THR A 935 -10.81 -12.86 -16.81
C THR A 935 -10.22 -11.97 -17.90
N LEU A 936 -11.05 -11.57 -18.88
CA LEU A 936 -10.68 -10.67 -19.97
C LEU A 936 -11.38 -9.33 -19.78
N PRO A 937 -10.73 -8.21 -20.15
CA PRO A 937 -11.35 -6.90 -20.09
C PRO A 937 -12.58 -6.81 -21.01
N PRO A 938 -13.69 -6.18 -20.57
CA PRO A 938 -14.80 -5.79 -21.45
C PRO A 938 -14.30 -4.92 -22.62
N ALA A 939 -15.01 -4.94 -23.75
CA ALA A 939 -14.58 -4.23 -24.96
C ALA A 939 -14.48 -2.71 -24.76
N GLU A 940 -15.33 -2.16 -23.89
CA GLU A 940 -15.40 -0.77 -23.50
C GLU A 940 -14.46 -0.38 -22.35
N TYR A 941 -13.78 -1.34 -21.71
CA TYR A 941 -12.89 -1.05 -20.59
C TYR A 941 -11.59 -0.38 -21.07
N GLN A 942 -11.26 0.77 -20.47
CA GLN A 942 -9.97 1.42 -20.63
C GLN A 942 -9.41 1.77 -19.25
N ALA A 943 -8.19 1.31 -18.97
CA ALA A 943 -7.49 1.58 -17.74
C ALA A 943 -7.36 3.10 -17.47
N PRO A 944 -7.54 3.57 -16.22
CA PRO A 944 -7.59 4.99 -15.89
C PRO A 944 -6.43 5.82 -16.46
N ILE A 945 -5.19 5.32 -16.35
CA ILE A 945 -4.00 6.02 -16.86
C ILE A 945 -4.06 6.26 -18.37
N MET A 946 -4.68 5.35 -19.14
CA MET A 946 -4.76 5.45 -20.60
C MET A 946 -5.78 6.48 -21.08
N GLN A 947 -6.72 6.88 -20.21
CA GLN A 947 -7.72 7.89 -20.56
C GLN A 947 -7.07 9.25 -20.79
N TRP A 948 -6.04 9.59 -19.99
CA TRP A 948 -5.42 10.92 -19.97
C TRP A 948 -3.96 10.96 -20.40
N PHE A 949 -3.15 9.93 -20.12
CA PHE A 949 -1.72 9.98 -20.41
C PHE A 949 -1.44 9.90 -21.92
N ARG A 950 -0.55 10.76 -22.43
CA ARG A 950 -0.16 10.80 -23.86
C ARG A 950 1.34 10.74 -24.09
N GLY A 951 2.14 10.62 -23.04
CA GLY A 951 3.59 10.45 -23.11
C GLY A 951 4.29 11.23 -22.02
N ALA A 952 5.53 10.86 -21.73
CA ALA A 952 6.39 11.60 -20.83
C ALA A 952 7.88 11.44 -21.17
N ASP A 953 8.62 12.51 -20.99
CA ASP A 953 10.08 12.55 -20.99
C ASP A 953 10.55 12.98 -19.60
N ALA A 954 11.60 12.38 -19.07
CA ALA A 954 12.17 12.78 -17.80
C ALA A 954 13.69 12.65 -17.77
N THR A 955 14.35 13.54 -17.05
CA THR A 955 15.79 13.55 -16.82
C THR A 955 16.09 13.75 -15.34
N VAL A 956 17.19 13.17 -14.87
CA VAL A 956 17.73 13.45 -13.53
C VAL A 956 19.21 13.75 -13.64
N THR A 957 19.60 14.89 -13.08
CA THR A 957 20.97 15.38 -13.07
C THR A 957 21.43 15.68 -11.66
N GLN A 958 22.48 15.00 -11.22
CA GLN A 958 23.13 15.23 -9.93
C GLN A 958 24.41 16.04 -10.14
N TYR A 959 24.39 17.30 -9.72
CA TYR A 959 25.52 18.20 -9.67
C TYR A 959 26.26 18.09 -8.32
N GLU A 960 27.38 18.80 -8.17
CA GLU A 960 28.16 18.80 -6.92
C GLU A 960 27.34 19.26 -5.70
N ASN A 961 26.43 20.21 -5.90
CA ASN A 961 25.67 20.86 -4.84
C ASN A 961 24.16 20.86 -5.07
N ARG A 962 23.62 20.11 -6.03
CA ARG A 962 22.17 20.04 -6.26
C ARG A 962 21.77 18.77 -7.02
N LEU A 963 20.53 18.34 -6.82
CA LEU A 963 19.87 17.31 -7.62
C LEU A 963 18.69 17.93 -8.35
N VAL A 964 18.67 17.81 -9.68
CA VAL A 964 17.62 18.35 -10.55
C VAL A 964 16.91 17.20 -11.23
N ALA A 965 15.59 17.21 -11.24
CA ALA A 965 14.74 16.29 -11.98
C ALA A 965 13.76 17.09 -12.84
N ASP A 966 13.85 16.95 -14.15
CA ASP A 966 12.94 17.56 -15.10
C ASP A 966 12.03 16.49 -15.69
N ALA A 967 10.75 16.80 -15.86
CA ALA A 967 9.81 15.93 -16.55
C ALA A 967 8.86 16.75 -17.43
N VAL A 968 8.61 16.28 -18.65
CA VAL A 968 7.60 16.82 -19.55
C VAL A 968 6.55 15.74 -19.74
N ILE A 969 5.32 16.01 -19.32
CA ILE A 969 4.20 15.06 -19.38
C ILE A 969 3.14 15.62 -20.32
N GLU A 970 2.75 14.86 -21.33
CA GLU A 970 1.62 15.20 -22.19
C GLU A 970 0.36 14.50 -21.68
N ILE A 971 -0.69 15.30 -21.48
CA ILE A 971 -1.99 14.82 -21.00
C ILE A 971 -3.10 15.21 -21.97
N ALA A 972 -4.17 14.42 -21.97
CA ALA A 972 -5.42 14.69 -22.63
C ALA A 972 -6.53 14.79 -21.60
N ARG A 973 -7.34 15.83 -21.72
CA ARG A 973 -8.48 16.12 -20.85
C ARG A 973 -9.76 16.19 -21.67
N VAL A 974 -10.87 15.82 -21.05
CA VAL A 974 -12.19 16.05 -21.64
C VAL A 974 -12.51 17.53 -21.44
N ARG A 975 -12.90 18.26 -22.49
CA ARG A 975 -13.31 19.66 -22.28
C ARG A 975 -14.46 19.69 -21.28
N PRO A 976 -14.36 20.45 -20.18
CA PRO A 976 -15.49 20.65 -19.29
C PRO A 976 -16.64 21.25 -20.10
N ASN A 977 -17.82 20.63 -20.02
CA ASN A 977 -18.99 21.13 -20.72
C ASN A 977 -19.33 22.50 -20.12
N PRO A 978 -19.43 23.59 -20.90
CA PRO A 978 -19.73 24.91 -20.35
C PRO A 978 -21.10 25.00 -19.65
N SER A 979 -21.93 23.97 -19.75
CA SER A 979 -23.21 23.79 -19.04
C SER A 979 -23.09 23.17 -17.65
N ASP A 980 -21.98 22.50 -17.32
CA ASP A 980 -21.85 21.76 -16.05
C ASP A 980 -21.43 22.67 -14.87
N GLY A 981 -21.21 23.96 -15.15
CA GLY A 981 -20.96 25.01 -14.16
C GLY A 981 -22.00 26.16 -14.16
N LEU A 982 -23.17 25.97 -14.77
CA LEU A 982 -24.28 26.94 -14.78
C LEU A 982 -25.43 26.52 -13.85
#